data_AF-A0AA37PBB7-F1
#
_entry.id   AF-A0AA37PBB7-F1
#
_cell.length_a   1.000
_cell.length_b   1.000
_cell.length_c   1.000
_cell.angle_alpha   90.00
_cell.angle_beta   90.00
_cell.angle_gamma   90.00
#
_symmetry.space_group_name_H-M   'P 1'
#
loop_
_entity.id
_entity.type
_entity.pdbx_description
1 polymer ?
#
loop_
_entity_poly.entity_id
_entity_poly.type
_entity_poly.pdbx_seq_one_letter_code
_entity_poly.pdbx_strand_id
1 'polypeptide(L)'
;MSRPSETAQNLPRTSDIPVHQPLNTQAPSLTVPEPGHYPPPPQPPVNAYADEPSGNEAKHYTSSASCLVNTVQPSALQAGADNTHQDLAPPQLSTPSDPARVSQQGVTAQAIEQISDGLGSLNIQAPASSKSAPSGPEDEDFHEWKRPIPPVTDDGKSNTTIWECPEQRELDYEAEWYHLASVPDFLICTRCHEMYLSGTPFAASLERVRRAVGRCRFNVPRVTRSLLPEYIKHNDDAPIREFTSARMTVLDCKGQQGSQGGAGIKWFKLLDDRLEGFISCEACYEDIVLATPFRQHFIAYDTAQPLDATWACDICLPFIARSLIKYSKKTGNAWEEWVQAAVKHINLPKCEKQPVSPTSRQWMQLREERFPEMKMCEKCYEETLALTSISEHFELYPQEPSVTGLDWMDVALGYRTVEPSPWLCSATNLSVQVTIAAAKSQKEIGVLYKAFETIMPSPHCTEKGIVGGVWYTLRDGGCDSYILCAACYAGYVETWQLDRFYQRVEGQDNTQALLCSFQRSAPRWFQHMHRMQEAVETGVWSRYAGFVRKFDGVPDCSRETQVENRKWYGWDDCTICPECYITFCKESAPDPGVQMDYNNQLVADRRMCCMYSPRMRQKWSEACEKGDAHELVEFSRLRHGVYVETVLQVQMLRQMQELQMMNAMHAGFMSVTYQGIEGMRVVSGTTDGYEHGNSTLGWHATEEGATSAAFRNQMQSGMSQSNSTSTWMMIFQLTAKWKEVE
;
A
#
# COMPACT_ATOMS: atom_id res chain seq x y z
N MET A 1 -49.46 -38.96 -20.43
CA MET A 1 -49.58 -40.43 -20.39
C MET A 1 -48.19 -41.00 -20.08
N SER A 2 -47.96 -41.89 -19.11
CA SER A 2 -48.77 -42.32 -17.95
C SER A 2 -47.84 -42.86 -16.84
N ARG A 3 -48.27 -42.72 -15.58
CA ARG A 3 -47.73 -43.41 -14.37
C ARG A 3 -48.77 -44.45 -13.91
N PRO A 4 -48.51 -45.32 -12.90
CA PRO A 4 -47.24 -45.89 -12.41
C PRO A 4 -47.34 -47.43 -12.29
N SER A 5 -46.43 -48.11 -11.54
CA SER A 5 -46.79 -48.87 -10.32
C SER A 5 -45.59 -49.63 -9.69
N GLU A 6 -45.78 -50.09 -8.46
CA GLU A 6 -44.75 -50.65 -7.56
C GLU A 6 -44.67 -52.19 -7.57
N THR A 7 -43.61 -52.77 -6.99
CA THR A 7 -43.71 -53.76 -5.89
C THR A 7 -42.36 -54.02 -5.21
N ALA A 8 -42.38 -54.50 -3.96
CA ALA A 8 -41.18 -54.82 -3.18
C ALA A 8 -41.39 -56.05 -2.26
N GLN A 9 -40.30 -56.79 -2.00
CA GLN A 9 -40.17 -57.94 -1.08
C GLN A 9 -38.68 -58.07 -0.67
N ASN A 10 -38.26 -58.56 0.51
CA ASN A 10 -38.97 -58.93 1.75
C ASN A 10 -38.01 -58.85 2.98
N LEU A 11 -38.55 -58.92 4.21
CA LEU A 11 -37.82 -58.90 5.51
C LEU A 11 -37.50 -60.30 6.07
N PRO A 12 -36.71 -60.41 7.17
CA PRO A 12 -37.26 -61.02 8.40
C PRO A 12 -36.82 -60.38 9.76
N ARG A 13 -37.20 -61.00 10.89
CA ARG A 13 -37.14 -60.55 12.31
C ARG A 13 -36.94 -61.75 13.29
N THR A 14 -36.60 -61.63 14.58
CA THR A 14 -36.21 -60.47 15.44
C THR A 14 -34.88 -60.74 16.21
N SER A 15 -34.65 -60.91 17.53
CA SER A 15 -35.43 -60.79 18.79
C SER A 15 -34.55 -60.70 20.06
N ASP A 16 -35.03 -59.90 21.02
CA ASP A 16 -35.00 -60.03 22.50
C ASP A 16 -33.69 -60.24 23.33
N ILE A 17 -33.38 -59.20 24.15
CA ILE A 17 -33.16 -59.23 25.64
C ILE A 17 -31.87 -59.92 26.18
N PRO A 18 -31.18 -59.42 27.26
CA PRO A 18 -31.68 -58.58 28.37
C PRO A 18 -30.89 -57.31 28.73
N VAL A 19 -31.46 -56.53 29.65
CA VAL A 19 -30.86 -55.40 30.38
C VAL A 19 -30.13 -55.90 31.64
N HIS A 20 -28.96 -55.32 31.96
CA HIS A 20 -28.38 -55.35 33.31
C HIS A 20 -27.70 -54.02 33.66
N GLN A 21 -27.68 -53.67 34.95
CA GLN A 21 -27.12 -52.42 35.48
C GLN A 21 -25.59 -52.49 35.64
N PRO A 22 -24.85 -51.41 35.37
CA PRO A 22 -23.60 -51.09 36.07
C PRO A 22 -23.89 -50.34 37.38
N LEU A 23 -23.02 -50.51 38.39
CA LEU A 23 -23.24 -49.99 39.74
C LEU A 23 -22.87 -48.50 39.89
N ASN A 24 -23.55 -47.83 40.81
CA ASN A 24 -23.34 -46.42 41.18
C ASN A 24 -21.94 -46.18 41.79
N THR A 25 -21.22 -45.15 41.33
CA THR A 25 -20.07 -44.58 42.05
C THR A 25 -19.97 -43.06 41.85
N GLN A 26 -20.81 -42.34 42.59
CA GLN A 26 -20.60 -40.98 43.12
C GLN A 26 -19.75 -39.99 42.29
N ALA A 27 -20.41 -39.18 41.46
CA ALA A 27 -19.95 -37.83 41.16
C ALA A 27 -20.56 -36.86 42.19
N PRO A 28 -19.78 -35.97 42.85
CA PRO A 28 -20.33 -35.02 43.81
C PRO A 28 -21.08 -33.90 43.10
N SER A 29 -22.39 -33.78 43.37
CA SER A 29 -23.22 -32.70 42.86
C SER A 29 -22.88 -31.37 43.53
N LEU A 30 -22.38 -30.40 42.75
CA LEU A 30 -22.26 -29.01 43.21
C LEU A 30 -23.58 -28.26 42.98
N THR A 31 -24.14 -27.75 44.07
CA THR A 31 -25.38 -26.96 44.11
C THR A 31 -25.18 -25.60 43.44
N VAL A 32 -26.20 -25.12 42.71
CA VAL A 32 -26.26 -23.72 42.25
C VAL A 32 -26.71 -22.83 43.41
N PRO A 33 -25.95 -21.80 43.82
CA PRO A 33 -26.41 -20.79 44.78
C PRO A 33 -27.00 -19.56 44.06
N GLU A 34 -27.99 -18.93 44.69
CA GLU A 34 -28.45 -17.57 44.30
C GLU A 34 -27.40 -16.48 44.63
N PRO A 35 -27.49 -15.29 44.00
CA PRO A 35 -26.48 -14.24 44.13
C PRO A 35 -26.56 -13.49 45.48
N GLY A 36 -25.89 -14.05 46.50
CA GLY A 36 -25.62 -13.37 47.77
C GLY A 36 -24.59 -12.23 47.64
N HIS A 37 -24.73 -11.17 48.45
CA HIS A 37 -23.82 -10.02 48.44
C HIS A 37 -22.40 -10.37 48.88
N TYR A 38 -21.40 -9.82 48.20
CA TYR A 38 -20.01 -9.79 48.68
C TYR A 38 -19.74 -8.55 49.55
N PRO A 39 -18.98 -8.67 50.66
CA PRO A 39 -18.58 -7.53 51.47
C PRO A 39 -17.43 -6.72 50.82
N PRO A 40 -17.25 -5.44 51.18
CA PRO A 40 -16.19 -4.60 50.62
C PRO A 40 -14.79 -5.00 51.13
N PRO A 41 -13.72 -4.76 50.33
CA PRO A 41 -12.34 -5.03 50.74
C PRO A 41 -11.85 -4.04 51.84
N PRO A 42 -10.82 -4.42 52.62
CA PRO A 42 -10.34 -3.62 53.75
C PRO A 42 -9.59 -2.34 53.31
N GLN A 43 -9.71 -1.28 54.11
CA GLN A 43 -9.00 -0.02 53.88
C GLN A 43 -7.51 -0.08 54.31
N PRO A 44 -6.59 0.56 53.56
CA PRO A 44 -5.23 0.83 54.04
C PRO A 44 -5.22 1.95 55.10
N PRO A 45 -4.21 2.00 55.99
CA PRO A 45 -4.15 2.99 57.07
C PRO A 45 -3.78 4.41 56.59
N VAL A 46 -4.16 5.40 57.39
CA VAL A 46 -3.92 6.85 57.17
C VAL A 46 -2.80 7.35 58.09
N ASN A 47 -2.12 8.45 57.68
CA ASN A 47 -1.04 9.24 58.32
C ASN A 47 0.36 9.03 57.69
N ALA A 48 1.21 10.05 57.52
CA ALA A 48 1.04 11.51 57.66
C ALA A 48 2.14 12.27 56.86
N TYR A 49 2.04 13.61 56.80
CA TYR A 49 3.02 14.52 56.18
C TYR A 49 4.39 14.55 56.89
N ALA A 50 5.47 14.68 56.11
CA ALA A 50 6.77 15.25 56.49
C ALA A 50 7.52 15.74 55.23
N ASP A 51 8.45 16.68 55.38
CA ASP A 51 8.96 17.56 54.30
C ASP A 51 10.05 17.00 53.35
N GLU A 52 10.35 17.82 52.34
CA GLU A 52 11.43 17.80 51.32
C GLU A 52 12.89 17.72 51.86
N PRO A 53 13.99 17.61 51.04
CA PRO A 53 14.10 17.85 49.59
C PRO A 53 14.97 16.91 48.71
N SER A 54 14.71 17.00 47.39
CA SER A 54 15.62 16.99 46.20
C SER A 54 16.84 16.03 46.09
N GLY A 55 17.01 15.36 44.93
CA GLY A 55 18.16 14.44 44.72
C GLY A 55 18.41 13.78 43.34
N ASN A 56 18.07 14.43 42.21
CA ASN A 56 18.53 14.18 40.80
C ASN A 56 18.56 12.76 40.12
N GLU A 57 18.28 12.79 38.82
CA GLU A 57 18.78 11.92 37.73
C GLU A 57 18.42 10.40 37.68
N ALA A 58 17.36 10.10 36.91
CA ALA A 58 17.25 8.86 36.14
C ALA A 58 16.85 9.18 34.68
N LYS A 59 17.44 8.48 33.70
CA LYS A 59 17.29 8.76 32.26
C LYS A 59 16.17 7.90 31.65
N HIS A 60 15.11 8.52 31.14
CA HIS A 60 14.06 7.82 30.42
C HIS A 60 14.41 7.59 28.94
N TYR A 61 14.47 6.32 28.54
CA TYR A 61 14.32 5.93 27.14
C TYR A 61 12.82 5.88 26.80
N THR A 62 12.41 6.52 25.71
CA THR A 62 11.03 6.50 25.21
C THR A 62 10.83 5.38 24.19
N SER A 63 9.97 4.42 24.53
CA SER A 63 9.50 3.41 23.57
C SER A 63 8.46 4.02 22.63
N SER A 64 8.56 3.71 21.33
CA SER A 64 7.61 4.20 20.32
C SER A 64 6.21 3.62 20.52
N ALA A 65 5.20 4.47 20.52
CA ALA A 65 3.78 4.10 20.48
C ALA A 65 3.08 4.89 19.36
N SER A 66 2.07 4.28 18.73
CA SER A 66 1.46 4.80 17.51
C SER A 66 0.56 6.02 17.75
N CYS A 67 0.96 7.20 17.27
CA CYS A 67 0.12 8.40 17.31
C CYS A 67 -0.79 8.51 16.09
N LEU A 68 -2.10 8.61 16.31
CA LEU A 68 -3.07 9.06 15.31
C LEU A 68 -2.93 10.58 15.13
N VAL A 69 -2.80 11.04 13.88
CA VAL A 69 -2.64 12.47 13.57
C VAL A 69 -4.02 13.13 13.43
N ASN A 70 -4.44 13.87 14.46
CA ASN A 70 -5.51 14.85 14.37
C ASN A 70 -4.91 16.26 14.30
N THR A 71 -4.91 16.87 13.11
CA THR A 71 -4.44 18.24 12.91
C THR A 71 -5.53 19.23 13.33
N VAL A 72 -5.34 19.92 14.46
CA VAL A 72 -6.26 20.95 14.98
C VAL A 72 -5.79 22.34 14.53
N GLN A 73 -6.71 23.17 14.06
CA GLN A 73 -6.43 24.55 13.65
C GLN A 73 -6.10 25.45 14.86
N PRO A 74 -5.18 26.43 14.72
CA PRO A 74 -4.84 27.34 15.81
C PRO A 74 -5.88 28.48 15.95
N SER A 75 -6.71 28.40 16.99
CA SER A 75 -7.49 29.56 17.47
C SER A 75 -6.66 30.40 18.45
N ALA A 76 -6.66 31.72 18.27
CA ALA A 76 -5.82 32.65 19.05
C ALA A 76 -6.30 32.82 20.52
N LEU A 77 -5.33 32.99 21.43
CA LEU A 77 -5.58 33.31 22.84
C LEU A 77 -5.78 34.82 23.05
N GLN A 78 -6.66 35.18 23.99
CA GLN A 78 -6.93 36.57 24.42
C GLN A 78 -6.33 36.89 25.79
N ALA A 79 -5.72 38.08 25.90
CA ALA A 79 -5.52 38.90 27.09
C ALA A 79 -5.10 40.31 26.61
N GLY A 80 -5.43 41.46 27.23
CA GLY A 80 -6.31 41.79 28.36
C GLY A 80 -6.63 43.31 28.32
N ALA A 81 -7.42 43.84 29.26
CA ALA A 81 -7.84 45.27 29.29
C ALA A 81 -6.66 46.25 29.55
N ASP A 82 -6.69 47.56 29.23
CA ASP A 82 -7.66 48.58 29.69
C ASP A 82 -7.63 49.92 28.88
N ASN A 83 -8.72 50.72 29.00
CA ASN A 83 -8.92 52.21 28.89
C ASN A 83 -7.94 53.12 28.08
N THR A 84 -8.32 54.22 27.39
CA THR A 84 -9.33 55.28 27.69
C THR A 84 -9.52 56.27 26.51
N HIS A 85 -10.67 56.98 26.44
CA HIS A 85 -10.98 58.20 25.63
C HIS A 85 -10.79 58.17 24.08
N GLN A 86 -11.22 59.16 23.28
CA GLN A 86 -12.47 59.93 23.07
C GLN A 86 -12.15 61.09 22.09
N ASP A 87 -13.03 61.31 21.10
CA ASP A 87 -13.34 62.55 20.35
C ASP A 87 -12.22 63.51 19.87
N LEU A 88 -12.15 63.72 18.53
CA LEU A 88 -12.38 65.03 17.86
C LEU A 88 -12.22 64.96 16.31
N ALA A 89 -12.77 65.95 15.60
CA ALA A 89 -12.78 66.12 14.12
C ALA A 89 -12.90 67.62 13.75
N PRO A 90 -13.14 68.07 12.49
CA PRO A 90 -12.61 67.70 11.16
C PRO A 90 -11.78 68.88 10.53
N PRO A 91 -11.36 68.84 9.24
CA PRO A 91 -12.15 69.37 8.09
C PRO A 91 -12.06 68.49 6.80
N GLN A 92 -13.00 68.38 5.84
CA GLN A 92 -13.96 69.28 5.12
C GLN A 92 -13.46 69.78 3.73
N LEU A 93 -14.43 70.00 2.80
CA LEU A 93 -14.32 70.41 1.36
C LEU A 93 -13.80 69.33 0.36
N SER A 94 -14.41 69.07 -0.81
CA SER A 94 -15.64 69.59 -1.47
C SER A 94 -16.28 68.61 -2.49
N THR A 95 -17.60 68.73 -2.70
CA THR A 95 -18.37 68.22 -3.87
C THR A 95 -18.90 69.40 -4.70
N PRO A 96 -19.16 69.24 -6.03
CA PRO A 96 -20.53 68.98 -6.55
C PRO A 96 -20.55 68.12 -7.86
N SER A 97 -21.67 67.64 -8.45
CA SER A 97 -23.03 67.29 -7.99
C SER A 97 -23.76 66.45 -9.08
N ASP A 98 -24.54 65.45 -8.64
CA ASP A 98 -25.89 64.95 -9.07
C ASP A 98 -26.59 65.40 -10.40
N PRO A 99 -27.66 64.71 -10.91
CA PRO A 99 -28.38 63.53 -10.35
C PRO A 99 -28.87 62.41 -11.33
N ALA A 100 -29.50 61.38 -10.72
CA ALA A 100 -30.70 60.62 -11.17
C ALA A 100 -30.62 59.37 -12.11
N ARG A 101 -30.68 58.18 -11.47
CA ARG A 101 -31.75 57.15 -11.55
C ARG A 101 -32.29 56.68 -12.94
N VAL A 102 -32.17 55.37 -13.26
CA VAL A 102 -33.26 54.47 -13.73
C VAL A 102 -32.82 52.98 -13.86
N SER A 103 -33.78 52.08 -13.66
CA SER A 103 -33.92 50.61 -13.89
C SER A 103 -32.73 49.65 -14.17
N GLN A 104 -32.89 48.44 -13.63
CA GLN A 104 -32.19 47.20 -14.00
C GLN A 104 -32.73 46.63 -15.34
N GLN A 105 -31.88 46.01 -16.18
CA GLN A 105 -32.15 44.69 -16.80
C GLN A 105 -30.96 44.11 -17.61
N GLY A 106 -30.64 42.84 -17.32
CA GLY A 106 -29.85 41.83 -18.07
C GLY A 106 -28.93 42.18 -19.24
N VAL A 107 -27.61 42.15 -19.00
CA VAL A 107 -26.57 41.83 -20.01
C VAL A 107 -25.46 40.97 -19.40
N THR A 108 -25.65 39.64 -19.38
CA THR A 108 -24.59 38.67 -18.98
C THR A 108 -24.53 37.40 -19.83
N ALA A 109 -25.53 37.10 -20.67
CA ALA A 109 -25.53 35.88 -21.50
C ALA A 109 -24.57 35.94 -22.70
N GLN A 110 -24.48 37.08 -23.39
CA GLN A 110 -23.77 37.20 -24.67
C GLN A 110 -22.24 37.23 -24.58
N ALA A 111 -21.67 37.27 -23.37
CA ALA A 111 -20.22 37.25 -23.16
C ALA A 111 -19.60 35.84 -23.18
N ILE A 112 -20.43 34.79 -23.07
CA ILE A 112 -19.97 33.40 -22.94
C ILE A 112 -19.94 32.69 -24.31
N GLU A 113 -20.92 32.95 -25.18
CA GLU A 113 -21.00 32.31 -26.51
C GLU A 113 -19.80 32.70 -27.41
N GLN A 114 -19.33 33.95 -27.35
CA GLN A 114 -18.22 34.44 -28.18
C GLN A 114 -16.84 33.84 -27.83
N ILE A 115 -16.73 33.07 -26.75
CA ILE A 115 -15.49 32.36 -26.39
C ILE A 115 -15.47 30.93 -26.98
N SER A 116 -16.64 30.32 -27.21
CA SER A 116 -16.72 28.96 -27.77
C SER A 116 -16.31 28.87 -29.24
N ASP A 117 -16.72 29.84 -30.08
CA ASP A 117 -16.40 29.84 -31.51
C ASP A 117 -14.89 30.04 -31.79
N GLY A 118 -14.13 30.58 -30.83
CA GLY A 118 -12.68 30.82 -30.96
C GLY A 118 -11.82 29.56 -31.04
N LEU A 119 -12.34 28.39 -30.65
CA LEU A 119 -11.62 27.11 -30.65
C LEU A 119 -11.91 26.23 -31.89
N GLY A 120 -12.82 26.67 -32.78
CA GLY A 120 -13.32 25.84 -33.88
C GLY A 120 -12.49 25.83 -35.18
N SER A 121 -11.39 26.58 -35.29
CA SER A 121 -10.71 26.77 -36.59
C SER A 121 -9.16 26.78 -36.58
N LEU A 122 -8.56 25.62 -36.29
CA LEU A 122 -7.16 25.33 -36.63
C LEU A 122 -7.08 24.15 -37.63
N ASN A 123 -7.41 24.44 -38.89
CA ASN A 123 -7.33 23.49 -40.00
C ASN A 123 -5.91 23.49 -40.60
N ILE A 124 -5.13 22.44 -40.34
CA ILE A 124 -3.77 22.26 -40.89
C ILE A 124 -3.81 21.18 -41.97
N GLN A 125 -3.59 21.57 -43.22
CA GLN A 125 -3.49 20.64 -44.34
C GLN A 125 -2.17 19.87 -44.31
N ALA A 126 -2.23 18.54 -44.46
CA ALA A 126 -1.05 17.69 -44.45
C ALA A 126 -0.22 17.82 -45.75
N PRO A 127 1.09 18.12 -45.68
CA PRO A 127 1.99 18.03 -46.83
C PRO A 127 2.32 16.56 -47.15
N ALA A 128 2.67 16.29 -48.42
CA ALA A 128 2.86 14.93 -48.93
C ALA A 128 4.17 14.26 -48.47
N SER A 129 4.17 12.92 -48.47
CA SER A 129 5.28 12.08 -48.03
C SER A 129 6.58 12.29 -48.83
N SER A 130 7.70 12.38 -48.12
CA SER A 130 9.06 12.18 -48.65
C SER A 130 9.88 11.34 -47.66
N LYS A 131 10.91 10.63 -48.15
CA LYS A 131 11.58 9.56 -47.39
C LYS A 131 12.84 10.00 -46.63
N SER A 132 12.80 9.77 -45.32
CA SER A 132 13.91 9.32 -44.46
C SER A 132 15.26 10.06 -44.49
N ALA A 133 15.56 10.75 -43.38
CA ALA A 133 16.88 10.82 -42.76
C ALA A 133 16.74 10.45 -41.26
N PRO A 134 17.80 10.09 -40.53
CA PRO A 134 17.69 9.78 -39.10
C PRO A 134 17.40 11.03 -38.26
N SER A 135 16.39 10.98 -37.39
CA SER A 135 16.02 12.08 -36.48
C SER A 135 17.10 12.38 -35.45
N GLY A 136 17.24 13.66 -35.07
CA GLY A 136 18.18 14.11 -34.04
C GLY A 136 17.62 13.99 -32.61
N PRO A 137 18.46 14.18 -31.58
CA PRO A 137 18.07 14.02 -30.17
C PRO A 137 17.21 15.17 -29.61
N GLU A 138 16.75 16.11 -30.43
CA GLU A 138 15.92 17.26 -30.00
C GLU A 138 14.39 17.00 -30.17
N ASP A 139 13.98 15.93 -30.86
CA ASP A 139 12.57 15.52 -31.00
C ASP A 139 11.99 14.90 -29.71
N GLU A 140 10.68 15.03 -29.48
CA GLU A 140 9.96 14.38 -28.37
C GLU A 140 10.05 12.82 -28.43
N ASP A 141 10.25 12.27 -29.64
CA ASP A 141 10.20 10.84 -29.94
C ASP A 141 11.18 9.95 -29.15
N PHE A 142 12.31 10.48 -28.67
CA PHE A 142 13.36 9.66 -28.04
C PHE A 142 12.93 8.93 -26.76
N HIS A 143 11.91 9.45 -26.05
CA HIS A 143 11.24 8.71 -24.97
C HIS A 143 9.88 8.12 -25.41
N GLU A 144 9.35 8.56 -26.56
CA GLU A 144 7.99 8.25 -27.02
C GLU A 144 7.94 7.10 -28.04
N TRP A 145 9.09 6.55 -28.47
CA TRP A 145 9.18 5.32 -29.29
C TRP A 145 8.35 4.13 -28.79
N LYS A 146 7.59 3.48 -29.69
CA LYS A 146 6.77 2.29 -29.40
C LYS A 146 7.67 1.09 -29.11
N ARG A 147 7.40 0.34 -28.03
CA ARG A 147 8.24 -0.79 -27.62
C ARG A 147 7.60 -2.14 -28.00
N PRO A 148 8.26 -3.00 -28.81
CA PRO A 148 7.72 -4.30 -29.20
C PRO A 148 7.97 -5.34 -28.11
N ILE A 149 6.90 -5.98 -27.58
CA ILE A 149 6.91 -6.96 -26.47
C ILE A 149 8.13 -7.91 -26.55
N PRO A 150 8.85 -8.13 -25.44
CA PRO A 150 10.11 -8.87 -25.47
C PRO A 150 9.88 -10.33 -25.88
N PRO A 151 10.77 -10.94 -26.68
CA PRO A 151 10.69 -12.35 -26.96
C PRO A 151 10.93 -13.13 -25.66
N VAL A 152 9.86 -13.74 -25.14
CA VAL A 152 9.94 -14.77 -24.12
C VAL A 152 10.00 -16.13 -24.82
N THR A 153 10.66 -17.10 -24.20
CA THR A 153 10.79 -18.50 -24.63
C THR A 153 10.49 -19.41 -23.44
N ASP A 154 10.14 -20.68 -23.68
CA ASP A 154 9.99 -21.67 -22.59
C ASP A 154 11.32 -21.82 -21.85
N ASP A 155 12.37 -22.21 -22.56
CA ASP A 155 13.73 -22.40 -22.06
C ASP A 155 14.76 -21.84 -23.06
N GLY A 156 15.91 -21.37 -22.54
CA GLY A 156 17.00 -20.91 -23.39
C GLY A 156 18.01 -20.01 -22.71
N LYS A 157 18.80 -19.30 -23.54
CA LYS A 157 19.64 -18.19 -23.08
C LYS A 157 18.78 -16.95 -22.87
N SER A 158 19.05 -16.21 -21.80
CA SER A 158 18.37 -14.94 -21.55
C SER A 158 18.65 -13.90 -22.64
N ASN A 159 17.68 -13.00 -22.84
CA ASN A 159 17.79 -11.86 -23.74
C ASN A 159 19.03 -11.01 -23.42
N THR A 160 19.78 -10.63 -24.47
CA THR A 160 21.02 -9.82 -24.34
C THR A 160 20.74 -8.39 -23.87
N THR A 161 19.53 -7.90 -24.10
CA THR A 161 19.02 -6.66 -23.53
C THR A 161 17.78 -6.97 -22.70
N ILE A 162 17.74 -6.48 -21.46
CA ILE A 162 16.51 -6.54 -20.64
C ILE A 162 15.38 -5.78 -21.33
N TRP A 163 14.14 -6.12 -20.99
CA TRP A 163 12.96 -5.50 -21.60
C TRP A 163 12.89 -3.98 -21.38
N GLU A 164 12.76 -3.56 -20.12
CA GLU A 164 12.58 -2.16 -19.71
C GLU A 164 13.73 -1.76 -18.78
N CYS A 165 14.04 -0.47 -18.69
CA CYS A 165 14.94 0.02 -17.65
C CYS A 165 14.29 -0.23 -16.28
N PRO A 166 15.00 -0.80 -15.28
CA PRO A 166 14.45 -0.96 -13.94
C PRO A 166 14.27 0.37 -13.18
N GLU A 167 14.86 1.46 -13.69
CA GLU A 167 14.85 2.79 -13.08
C GLU A 167 15.28 2.73 -11.61
N GLN A 168 14.39 3.09 -10.68
CA GLN A 168 14.66 3.07 -9.24
C GLN A 168 14.49 1.68 -8.59
N ARG A 169 13.99 0.67 -9.31
CA ARG A 169 13.98 -0.71 -8.82
C ARG A 169 15.39 -1.28 -8.86
N GLU A 170 15.75 -1.92 -7.77
CA GLU A 170 16.93 -2.78 -7.69
C GLU A 170 16.55 -4.17 -8.22
N LEU A 171 17.33 -4.69 -9.17
CA LEU A 171 17.22 -6.07 -9.61
C LEU A 171 17.88 -6.97 -8.57
N ASP A 172 17.16 -8.00 -8.14
CA ASP A 172 17.56 -9.05 -7.18
C ASP A 172 17.98 -10.36 -7.86
N TYR A 173 18.25 -10.30 -9.17
CA TYR A 173 18.64 -11.42 -10.01
C TYR A 173 19.84 -11.08 -10.90
N GLU A 174 20.55 -12.11 -11.37
CA GLU A 174 21.76 -11.95 -12.15
C GLU A 174 21.48 -11.33 -13.53
N ALA A 175 22.01 -10.11 -13.70
CA ALA A 175 21.82 -9.28 -14.89
C ALA A 175 23.15 -8.71 -15.40
N GLU A 176 23.13 -8.22 -16.63
CA GLU A 176 24.26 -7.55 -17.27
C GLU A 176 24.09 -6.04 -17.25
N TRP A 177 25.20 -5.35 -17.01
CA TRP A 177 25.28 -3.92 -16.78
C TRP A 177 26.49 -3.35 -17.52
N TYR A 178 26.48 -2.04 -17.73
CA TYR A 178 27.62 -1.26 -18.18
C TYR A 178 28.00 -0.22 -17.13
N HIS A 179 29.28 0.10 -16.98
CA HIS A 179 29.76 1.20 -16.14
C HIS A 179 31.03 1.84 -16.71
N LEU A 180 31.39 3.02 -16.21
CA LEU A 180 32.73 3.58 -16.43
C LEU A 180 33.72 2.88 -15.50
N ALA A 181 34.93 2.59 -15.98
CA ALA A 181 36.02 2.04 -15.15
C ALA A 181 36.35 2.93 -13.93
N SER A 182 36.16 4.25 -14.07
CA SER A 182 36.38 5.24 -13.00
C SER A 182 35.25 5.33 -11.97
N VAL A 183 34.06 4.80 -12.27
CA VAL A 183 32.88 4.83 -11.38
C VAL A 183 32.13 3.50 -11.49
N PRO A 184 32.70 2.38 -11.00
CA PRO A 184 32.20 1.04 -11.29
C PRO A 184 30.80 0.74 -10.74
N ASP A 185 30.34 1.51 -9.74
CA ASP A 185 29.01 1.35 -9.13
C ASP A 185 27.94 2.28 -9.70
N PHE A 186 28.30 3.15 -10.66
CA PHE A 186 27.30 3.82 -11.50
C PHE A 186 26.88 2.85 -12.62
N LEU A 187 25.87 2.02 -12.33
CA LEU A 187 25.41 0.99 -13.26
C LEU A 187 24.39 1.55 -14.28
N ILE A 188 24.62 1.18 -15.54
CA ILE A 188 23.79 1.46 -16.71
C ILE A 188 23.22 0.11 -17.17
N CYS A 189 21.89 -0.06 -17.20
CA CYS A 189 21.32 -1.31 -17.68
C CYS A 189 21.49 -1.49 -19.19
N THR A 190 21.45 -2.74 -19.67
CA THR A 190 21.57 -3.06 -21.11
C THR A 190 20.55 -2.29 -21.96
N ARG A 191 19.31 -2.08 -21.50
CA ARG A 191 18.28 -1.31 -22.22
C ARG A 191 18.67 0.17 -22.41
N CYS A 192 19.24 0.80 -21.39
CA CYS A 192 19.74 2.18 -21.52
C CYS A 192 20.96 2.27 -22.43
N HIS A 193 21.86 1.28 -22.36
CA HIS A 193 22.98 1.21 -23.30
C HIS A 193 22.47 1.08 -24.76
N GLU A 194 21.55 0.14 -25.03
CA GLU A 194 20.99 -0.07 -26.37
C GLU A 194 20.24 1.17 -26.90
N MET A 195 19.40 1.82 -26.08
CA MET A 195 18.58 2.96 -26.50
C MET A 195 19.32 4.28 -26.65
N TYR A 196 20.29 4.57 -25.76
CA TYR A 196 20.86 5.91 -25.63
C TYR A 196 22.34 6.00 -25.99
N LEU A 197 23.09 4.90 -25.92
CA LEU A 197 24.56 4.92 -26.00
C LEU A 197 25.10 4.13 -27.19
N SER A 198 24.37 3.13 -27.68
CA SER A 198 24.73 2.34 -28.85
C SER A 198 24.98 3.23 -30.07
N GLY A 199 26.18 3.14 -30.67
CA GLY A 199 26.62 4.01 -31.77
C GLY A 199 27.16 5.39 -31.36
N THR A 200 27.07 5.80 -30.09
CA THR A 200 27.79 6.98 -29.58
C THR A 200 29.25 6.64 -29.25
N PRO A 201 30.21 7.58 -29.30
CA PRO A 201 31.58 7.31 -28.89
C PRO A 201 31.72 7.00 -27.39
N PHE A 202 30.80 7.51 -26.55
CA PHE A 202 30.78 7.26 -25.11
C PHE A 202 30.66 5.77 -24.75
N ALA A 203 29.92 4.98 -25.55
CA ALA A 203 29.79 3.54 -25.35
C ALA A 203 31.13 2.78 -25.43
N ALA A 204 32.10 3.29 -26.19
CA ALA A 204 33.45 2.70 -26.24
C ALA A 204 34.26 2.91 -24.93
N SER A 205 33.78 3.75 -24.02
CA SER A 205 34.39 3.97 -22.69
C SER A 205 33.73 3.17 -21.56
N LEU A 206 32.76 2.31 -21.89
CA LEU A 206 32.00 1.51 -20.92
C LEU A 206 32.45 0.05 -20.88
N GLU A 207 32.63 -0.46 -19.67
CA GLU A 207 32.92 -1.86 -19.38
C GLU A 207 31.60 -2.60 -19.13
N ARG A 208 31.42 -3.77 -19.76
CA ARG A 208 30.27 -4.65 -19.55
C ARG A 208 30.57 -5.64 -18.42
N VAL A 209 29.76 -5.61 -17.37
CA VAL A 209 29.90 -6.47 -16.17
C VAL A 209 28.62 -7.27 -15.93
N ARG A 210 28.75 -8.40 -15.24
CA ARG A 210 27.64 -9.24 -14.79
C ARG A 210 27.55 -9.15 -13.26
N ARG A 211 26.38 -8.83 -12.71
CA ARG A 211 26.17 -8.67 -11.26
C ARG A 211 24.86 -9.32 -10.82
N ALA A 212 24.87 -9.95 -9.64
CA ALA A 212 23.71 -10.57 -9.02
C ALA A 212 22.66 -9.57 -8.48
N VAL A 213 23.08 -8.32 -8.25
CA VAL A 213 22.24 -7.21 -7.79
C VAL A 213 22.65 -5.93 -8.52
N GLY A 214 21.71 -5.03 -8.83
CA GLY A 214 22.02 -3.70 -9.37
C GLY A 214 20.81 -2.84 -9.70
N ARG A 215 21.04 -1.52 -9.88
CA ARG A 215 20.02 -0.52 -10.23
C ARG A 215 20.51 0.35 -11.38
N CYS A 216 19.65 0.72 -12.32
CA CYS A 216 20.05 1.60 -13.42
C CYS A 216 20.03 3.07 -12.98
N ARG A 217 21.20 3.71 -12.86
CA ARG A 217 21.31 5.14 -12.55
C ARG A 217 21.25 6.06 -13.77
N PHE A 218 21.24 5.49 -14.99
CA PHE A 218 21.31 6.26 -16.24
C PHE A 218 19.98 6.87 -16.70
N ASN A 219 18.83 6.23 -16.45
CA ASN A 219 17.53 6.66 -17.00
C ASN A 219 16.89 7.83 -16.25
N VAL A 220 17.68 8.84 -15.90
CA VAL A 220 17.23 10.06 -15.23
C VAL A 220 17.13 11.21 -16.24
N PRO A 221 16.17 12.14 -16.10
CA PRO A 221 16.04 13.30 -16.99
C PRO A 221 17.34 14.10 -17.15
N ARG A 222 18.14 14.27 -16.08
CA ARG A 222 19.41 15.01 -16.11
C ARG A 222 20.39 14.44 -17.15
N VAL A 223 20.56 13.12 -17.17
CA VAL A 223 21.42 12.44 -18.14
C VAL A 223 20.75 12.41 -19.52
N THR A 224 19.55 11.83 -19.59
CA THR A 224 18.90 11.49 -20.88
C THR A 224 18.40 12.71 -21.68
N ARG A 225 18.11 13.84 -21.05
CA ARG A 225 17.52 15.04 -21.69
C ARG A 225 18.38 16.29 -21.63
N SER A 226 19.52 16.26 -20.95
CA SER A 226 20.44 17.40 -20.86
C SER A 226 21.88 17.00 -21.12
N LEU A 227 22.50 16.17 -20.28
CA LEU A 227 23.94 15.89 -20.41
C LEU A 227 24.29 15.07 -21.66
N LEU A 228 23.45 14.09 -22.03
CA LEU A 228 23.69 13.25 -23.22
C LEU A 228 23.48 14.00 -24.55
N PRO A 229 22.39 14.78 -24.77
CA PRO A 229 22.26 15.62 -25.96
C PRO A 229 23.42 16.61 -26.13
N GLU A 230 23.86 17.28 -25.07
CA GLU A 230 25.00 18.20 -25.10
C GLU A 230 26.31 17.46 -25.44
N TYR A 231 26.54 16.27 -24.86
CA TYR A 231 27.66 15.41 -25.25
C TYR A 231 27.63 15.04 -26.75
N ILE A 232 26.47 14.63 -27.29
CA ILE A 232 26.34 14.29 -28.72
C ILE A 232 26.61 15.50 -29.62
N LYS A 233 26.27 16.71 -29.15
CA LYS A 233 26.38 17.99 -29.88
C LYS A 233 27.79 18.59 -29.85
N HIS A 234 28.54 18.38 -28.76
CA HIS A 234 29.84 19.02 -28.51
C HIS A 234 31.02 18.03 -28.31
N ASN A 235 30.75 16.73 -28.16
CA ASN A 235 31.72 15.66 -27.90
C ASN A 235 32.61 15.90 -26.65
N ASP A 236 32.07 16.56 -25.63
CA ASP A 236 32.68 16.70 -24.30
C ASP A 236 31.93 15.81 -23.28
N ASP A 237 32.60 14.77 -22.78
CA ASP A 237 32.02 13.83 -21.83
C ASP A 237 32.27 14.19 -20.35
N ALA A 238 33.02 15.27 -20.09
CA ALA A 238 33.32 15.70 -18.73
C ALA A 238 32.06 15.98 -17.87
N PRO A 239 30.98 16.63 -18.38
CA PRO A 239 29.76 16.83 -17.59
C PRO A 239 29.05 15.51 -17.21
N ILE A 240 29.14 14.47 -18.05
CA ILE A 240 28.60 13.14 -17.73
C ILE A 240 29.50 12.44 -16.70
N ARG A 241 30.83 12.53 -16.84
CA ARG A 241 31.79 11.97 -15.88
C ARG A 241 31.67 12.63 -14.50
N GLU A 242 31.49 13.94 -14.46
CA GLU A 242 31.25 14.69 -13.22
C GLU A 242 29.93 14.25 -12.56
N PHE A 243 28.82 14.25 -13.31
CA PHE A 243 27.52 13.81 -12.77
C PHE A 243 27.57 12.37 -12.24
N THR A 244 28.09 11.41 -13.03
CA THR A 244 28.16 10.00 -12.62
C THR A 244 29.02 9.80 -11.37
N SER A 245 30.11 10.56 -11.22
CA SER A 245 30.97 10.53 -10.04
C SER A 245 30.28 11.16 -8.81
N ALA A 246 29.75 12.37 -8.96
CA ALA A 246 29.08 13.11 -7.88
C ALA A 246 27.84 12.37 -7.37
N ARG A 247 27.02 11.82 -8.28
CA ARG A 247 25.75 11.16 -7.96
C ARG A 247 25.90 9.90 -7.10
N MET A 248 27.08 9.28 -7.07
CA MET A 248 27.39 8.17 -6.15
C MET A 248 27.63 8.63 -4.70
N THR A 249 27.87 9.91 -4.45
CA THR A 249 27.96 10.50 -3.09
C THR A 249 26.60 10.97 -2.56
N VAL A 250 25.59 11.06 -3.44
CA VAL A 250 24.23 11.52 -3.11
C VAL A 250 23.35 10.33 -2.70
N LEU A 251 22.76 10.42 -1.51
CA LEU A 251 21.84 9.39 -0.99
C LEU A 251 20.56 9.30 -1.81
N ASP A 252 20.19 8.08 -2.22
CA ASP A 252 18.96 7.85 -2.99
C ASP A 252 17.68 8.20 -2.21
N CYS A 253 16.75 8.81 -2.94
CA CYS A 253 15.43 9.22 -2.47
C CYS A 253 14.70 8.07 -1.75
N LYS A 254 14.13 8.35 -0.57
CA LYS A 254 13.33 7.40 0.21
C LYS A 254 11.84 7.36 -0.20
N GLY A 255 11.48 8.05 -1.27
CA GLY A 255 10.13 8.12 -1.79
C GLY A 255 9.13 8.79 -0.82
N GLN A 256 7.86 8.42 -0.96
CA GLN A 256 6.76 8.93 -0.13
C GLN A 256 6.84 8.54 1.36
N GLN A 257 7.63 7.52 1.72
CA GLN A 257 7.86 7.14 3.12
C GLN A 257 8.79 8.12 3.84
N GLY A 258 9.61 8.87 3.08
CA GLY A 258 10.52 9.87 3.62
C GLY A 258 11.71 9.31 4.40
N SER A 259 12.42 10.21 5.07
CA SER A 259 13.49 9.91 6.02
C SER A 259 13.28 10.69 7.31
N GLN A 260 13.79 10.17 8.43
CA GLN A 260 13.90 10.91 9.69
C GLN A 260 15.10 11.88 9.67
N GLY A 261 15.13 12.86 10.57
CA GLY A 261 16.27 13.75 10.72
C GLY A 261 17.55 13.00 11.11
N GLY A 262 18.70 13.54 10.75
CA GLY A 262 19.99 12.85 10.90
C GLY A 262 20.30 11.81 9.81
N ALA A 263 19.36 11.50 8.90
CA ALA A 263 19.58 10.56 7.78
C ALA A 263 20.56 11.05 6.68
N GLY A 264 21.20 12.23 6.86
CA GLY A 264 22.22 12.76 5.94
C GLY A 264 21.71 13.30 4.60
N ILE A 265 20.40 13.26 4.34
CA ILE A 265 19.80 13.77 3.10
C ILE A 265 19.76 15.30 3.14
N LYS A 266 20.30 15.95 2.10
CA LYS A 266 20.11 17.39 1.87
C LYS A 266 18.77 17.63 1.18
N TRP A 267 18.16 18.75 1.52
CA TRP A 267 16.83 19.14 1.05
C TRP A 267 16.88 20.47 0.32
N PHE A 268 15.95 20.66 -0.60
CA PHE A 268 15.76 21.86 -1.40
C PHE A 268 14.28 22.24 -1.36
N LYS A 269 13.97 23.52 -1.13
CA LYS A 269 12.61 24.05 -1.11
C LYS A 269 12.36 24.96 -2.31
N LEU A 270 11.09 25.22 -2.58
CA LEU A 270 10.67 26.25 -3.52
C LEU A 270 10.80 27.67 -2.95
N LEU A 271 10.88 28.63 -3.85
CA LEU A 271 10.74 30.08 -3.61
C LEU A 271 9.29 30.59 -3.77
N ASP A 272 8.32 29.70 -3.99
CA ASP A 272 6.92 30.03 -4.29
C ASP A 272 6.03 29.57 -3.12
N ASP A 273 5.62 30.51 -2.26
CA ASP A 273 4.92 30.23 -1.00
C ASP A 273 3.55 29.53 -1.19
N ARG A 274 3.01 29.49 -2.42
CA ARG A 274 1.79 28.72 -2.75
C ARG A 274 1.99 27.21 -2.65
N LEU A 275 3.24 26.76 -2.59
CA LEU A 275 3.67 25.38 -2.36
C LEU A 275 4.43 25.27 -1.03
N GLU A 276 3.91 25.90 0.02
CA GLU A 276 4.45 25.76 1.39
C GLU A 276 4.60 24.27 1.78
N GLY A 277 5.76 23.93 2.35
CA GLY A 277 6.12 22.56 2.71
C GLY A 277 6.64 21.67 1.57
N PHE A 278 6.55 22.09 0.30
CA PHE A 278 7.04 21.31 -0.84
C PHE A 278 8.57 21.22 -0.86
N ILE A 279 9.11 19.99 -0.91
CA ILE A 279 10.55 19.73 -0.84
C ILE A 279 11.07 18.68 -1.83
N SER A 280 12.24 18.96 -2.38
CA SER A 280 13.06 17.97 -3.10
C SER A 280 14.19 17.46 -2.21
N CYS A 281 14.40 16.15 -2.17
CA CYS A 281 15.69 15.61 -1.71
C CYS A 281 16.77 15.85 -2.78
N GLU A 282 18.03 15.79 -2.38
CA GLU A 282 19.20 15.98 -3.26
C GLU A 282 19.20 15.07 -4.49
N ALA A 283 18.88 13.78 -4.33
CA ALA A 283 18.78 12.85 -5.47
C ALA A 283 17.76 13.31 -6.52
N CYS A 284 16.56 13.71 -6.10
CA CYS A 284 15.54 14.22 -7.03
C CYS A 284 15.88 15.61 -7.60
N TYR A 285 16.65 16.42 -6.86
CA TYR A 285 17.13 17.71 -7.34
C TYR A 285 18.14 17.51 -8.48
N GLU A 286 19.15 16.67 -8.28
CA GLU A 286 20.14 16.29 -9.28
C GLU A 286 19.52 15.55 -10.48
N ASP A 287 18.75 14.50 -10.24
CA ASP A 287 18.23 13.60 -11.27
C ASP A 287 17.14 14.25 -12.16
N ILE A 288 16.33 15.17 -11.59
CA ILE A 288 15.10 15.70 -12.21
C ILE A 288 15.09 17.23 -12.26
N VAL A 289 15.28 17.95 -11.15
CA VAL A 289 15.13 19.43 -11.13
C VAL A 289 16.20 20.12 -11.99
N LEU A 290 17.47 19.72 -11.86
CA LEU A 290 18.57 20.23 -12.68
C LEU A 290 18.49 19.84 -14.16
N ALA A 291 17.56 18.96 -14.55
CA ALA A 291 17.24 18.69 -15.96
C ALA A 291 16.34 19.77 -16.58
N THR A 292 15.91 20.79 -15.82
CA THR A 292 14.96 21.82 -16.26
C THR A 292 15.52 23.25 -16.13
N PRO A 293 14.93 24.23 -16.84
CA PRO A 293 15.08 25.65 -16.52
C PRO A 293 14.50 26.02 -15.15
N PHE A 294 13.53 25.27 -14.62
CA PHE A 294 12.84 25.59 -13.36
C PHE A 294 13.74 25.53 -12.11
N ARG A 295 14.95 24.96 -12.21
CA ARG A 295 15.95 24.92 -11.13
C ARG A 295 16.19 26.26 -10.41
N GLN A 296 16.00 27.39 -11.09
CA GLN A 296 16.15 28.73 -10.52
C GLN A 296 15.10 29.07 -9.43
N HIS A 297 13.98 28.34 -9.36
CA HIS A 297 12.92 28.50 -8.36
C HIS A 297 13.13 27.61 -7.13
N PHE A 298 14.21 26.82 -7.10
CA PHE A 298 14.59 25.95 -6.00
C PHE A 298 15.84 26.49 -5.31
N ILE A 299 15.85 26.49 -3.98
CA ILE A 299 17.03 26.80 -3.16
C ILE A 299 17.27 25.70 -2.14
N ALA A 300 18.50 25.64 -1.61
CA ALA A 300 18.82 24.74 -0.50
C ALA A 300 17.90 25.04 0.72
N TYR A 301 17.59 24.00 1.48
CA TYR A 301 16.88 24.14 2.74
C TYR A 301 17.91 24.36 3.86
N ASP A 302 18.16 25.62 4.22
CA ASP A 302 19.23 25.99 5.17
C ASP A 302 19.00 25.44 6.60
N THR A 303 17.73 25.19 6.96
CA THR A 303 17.38 24.53 8.22
C THR A 303 17.60 23.02 8.12
N ALA A 304 18.45 22.48 8.98
CA ALA A 304 18.60 21.02 9.13
C ALA A 304 17.26 20.38 9.55
N GLN A 305 16.96 19.22 8.97
CA GLN A 305 15.76 18.44 9.31
C GLN A 305 15.79 18.03 10.81
N PRO A 306 14.75 18.34 11.61
CA PRO A 306 14.66 17.91 13.01
C PRO A 306 14.72 16.39 13.16
N LEU A 307 15.40 15.90 14.20
CA LEU A 307 15.68 14.46 14.41
C LEU A 307 14.41 13.59 14.51
N ASP A 308 13.35 14.16 15.06
CA ASP A 308 12.02 13.56 15.23
C ASP A 308 11.12 13.73 13.99
N ALA A 309 11.37 14.75 13.17
CA ALA A 309 10.58 15.01 11.96
C ALA A 309 10.91 14.00 10.85
N THR A 310 9.86 13.48 10.19
CA THR A 310 9.99 12.69 8.96
C THR A 310 9.60 13.56 7.76
N TRP A 311 10.52 13.72 6.80
CA TRP A 311 10.32 14.52 5.59
C TRP A 311 10.30 13.60 4.36
N ALA A 312 9.33 13.79 3.47
CA ALA A 312 9.16 13.04 2.22
C ALA A 312 9.35 13.96 1.01
N CYS A 313 9.76 13.41 -0.14
CA CYS A 313 10.12 14.22 -1.30
C CYS A 313 8.97 14.33 -2.32
N ASP A 314 8.47 15.53 -2.58
CA ASP A 314 7.35 15.76 -3.51
C ASP A 314 7.72 15.54 -4.98
N ILE A 315 8.98 15.79 -5.35
CA ILE A 315 9.50 15.49 -6.69
C ILE A 315 9.49 13.96 -6.98
N CYS A 316 9.43 13.09 -5.96
CA CYS A 316 9.27 11.65 -6.19
C CYS A 316 7.83 11.24 -6.59
N LEU A 317 6.85 12.13 -6.43
CA LEU A 317 5.46 11.85 -6.82
C LEU A 317 5.38 11.71 -8.35
N PRO A 318 4.87 10.59 -8.91
CA PRO A 318 4.93 10.35 -10.34
C PRO A 318 4.26 11.43 -11.21
N PHE A 319 3.22 12.11 -10.71
CA PHE A 319 2.65 13.26 -11.41
C PHE A 319 3.59 14.46 -11.42
N ILE A 320 4.13 14.84 -10.25
CA ILE A 320 5.03 16.00 -10.09
C ILE A 320 6.31 15.83 -10.92
N ALA A 321 6.91 14.63 -10.92
CA ALA A 321 8.06 14.31 -11.77
C ALA A 321 7.74 14.50 -13.28
N ARG A 322 6.59 13.99 -13.75
CA ARG A 322 6.17 14.15 -15.16
C ARG A 322 5.81 15.59 -15.49
N SER A 323 5.13 16.29 -14.59
CA SER A 323 4.66 17.66 -14.82
C SER A 323 5.82 18.65 -14.84
N LEU A 324 6.80 18.55 -13.94
CA LEU A 324 7.98 19.42 -13.95
C LEU A 324 8.70 19.35 -15.32
N ILE A 325 8.90 18.14 -15.85
CA ILE A 325 9.58 17.96 -17.13
C ILE A 325 8.71 18.38 -18.32
N LYS A 326 7.44 17.95 -18.43
CA LYS A 326 6.58 18.31 -19.59
C LYS A 326 6.19 19.80 -19.59
N TYR A 327 6.00 20.44 -18.44
CA TYR A 327 5.71 21.89 -18.39
C TYR A 327 6.96 22.73 -18.65
N SER A 328 8.14 22.32 -18.19
CA SER A 328 9.38 23.08 -18.44
C SER A 328 9.83 23.14 -19.91
N LYS A 329 9.19 22.37 -20.80
CA LYS A 329 9.29 22.50 -22.27
C LYS A 329 8.38 23.58 -22.88
N LYS A 330 7.37 24.09 -22.16
CA LYS A 330 6.43 25.10 -22.67
C LYS A 330 7.10 26.47 -22.79
N THR A 331 6.73 27.23 -23.81
CA THR A 331 7.06 28.65 -23.97
C THR A 331 6.06 29.52 -23.22
N GLY A 332 6.52 30.63 -22.61
CA GLY A 332 5.66 31.59 -21.91
C GLY A 332 5.63 31.35 -20.39
N ASN A 333 4.44 31.44 -19.77
CA ASN A 333 4.25 31.38 -18.31
C ASN A 333 4.33 29.95 -17.74
N ALA A 334 5.24 29.13 -18.26
CA ALA A 334 5.36 27.70 -17.97
C ALA A 334 5.53 27.36 -16.47
N TRP A 335 6.20 28.23 -15.71
CA TRP A 335 6.32 28.11 -14.26
C TRP A 335 4.97 28.23 -13.55
N GLU A 336 4.21 29.27 -13.89
CA GLU A 336 2.90 29.55 -13.27
C GLU A 336 1.91 28.43 -13.56
N GLU A 337 1.83 27.96 -14.81
CA GLU A 337 0.99 26.82 -15.18
C GLU A 337 1.40 25.53 -14.44
N TRP A 338 2.70 25.33 -14.16
CA TRP A 338 3.18 24.19 -13.39
C TRP A 338 2.82 24.30 -11.91
N VAL A 339 2.99 25.47 -11.29
CA VAL A 339 2.62 25.70 -9.88
C VAL A 339 1.11 25.48 -9.71
N GLN A 340 0.27 26.01 -10.60
CA GLN A 340 -1.18 25.77 -10.58
C GLN A 340 -1.52 24.27 -10.66
N ALA A 341 -0.86 23.52 -11.55
CA ALA A 341 -1.05 22.07 -11.67
C ALA A 341 -0.56 21.29 -10.43
N ALA A 342 0.56 21.70 -9.81
CA ALA A 342 1.09 21.09 -8.60
C ALA A 342 0.19 21.38 -7.38
N VAL A 343 -0.23 22.63 -7.18
CA VAL A 343 -1.17 23.05 -6.12
C VAL A 343 -2.49 22.29 -6.25
N LYS A 344 -3.05 22.17 -7.46
CA LYS A 344 -4.23 21.33 -7.71
C LYS A 344 -3.98 19.89 -7.28
N HIS A 345 -2.92 19.26 -7.78
CA HIS A 345 -2.61 17.85 -7.51
C HIS A 345 -2.47 17.52 -6.03
N ILE A 346 -1.82 18.40 -5.26
CA ILE A 346 -1.59 18.23 -3.82
C ILE A 346 -2.92 18.29 -3.05
N ASN A 347 -3.82 19.18 -3.45
CA ASN A 347 -5.13 19.37 -2.81
C ASN A 347 -6.21 18.37 -3.27
N LEU A 348 -5.96 17.53 -4.29
CA LEU A 348 -6.93 16.51 -4.72
C LEU A 348 -7.18 15.43 -3.64
N PRO A 349 -8.46 15.06 -3.36
CA PRO A 349 -8.80 13.98 -2.43
C PRO A 349 -8.09 12.67 -2.74
N LYS A 350 -7.44 12.09 -1.72
CA LYS A 350 -6.82 10.76 -1.80
C LYS A 350 -7.88 9.70 -2.09
N CYS A 351 -7.53 8.66 -2.85
CA CYS A 351 -8.43 7.52 -3.05
C CYS A 351 -8.40 6.59 -1.82
N GLU A 352 -9.55 6.46 -1.18
CA GLU A 352 -9.85 5.64 0.01
C GLU A 352 -9.91 4.14 -0.31
N LYS A 353 -9.99 3.80 -1.60
CA LYS A 353 -10.06 2.43 -2.15
C LYS A 353 -11.30 1.65 -1.72
N GLN A 354 -12.36 2.38 -1.38
CA GLN A 354 -13.69 1.89 -1.05
C GLN A 354 -14.73 2.57 -1.97
N PRO A 355 -15.98 2.08 -2.03
CA PRO A 355 -17.06 2.80 -2.68
C PRO A 355 -17.33 4.15 -1.99
N VAL A 356 -17.44 5.24 -2.76
CA VAL A 356 -17.68 6.59 -2.26
C VAL A 356 -18.77 7.28 -3.07
N SER A 357 -19.40 8.33 -2.50
CA SER A 357 -20.34 9.20 -3.23
C SER A 357 -19.75 9.65 -4.57
N PRO A 358 -20.49 9.57 -5.69
CA PRO A 358 -20.00 10.04 -6.98
C PRO A 358 -19.63 11.52 -6.96
N THR A 359 -20.42 12.39 -6.32
CA THR A 359 -20.16 13.84 -6.29
C THR A 359 -19.00 14.25 -5.36
N SER A 360 -18.48 13.33 -4.53
CA SER A 360 -17.37 13.59 -3.59
C SER A 360 -16.03 14.01 -4.23
N ARG A 361 -15.86 13.82 -5.55
CA ARG A 361 -14.65 14.15 -6.32
C ARG A 361 -14.93 14.11 -7.82
N GLN A 362 -14.01 14.65 -8.61
CA GLN A 362 -14.02 14.48 -10.07
C GLN A 362 -13.56 13.06 -10.48
N TRP A 363 -14.09 12.59 -11.61
CA TRP A 363 -13.80 11.26 -12.17
C TRP A 363 -13.47 11.36 -13.66
N MET A 364 -12.69 10.41 -14.12
CA MET A 364 -12.27 10.25 -15.50
C MET A 364 -12.87 8.97 -16.06
N GLN A 365 -13.28 9.02 -17.33
CA GLN A 365 -13.65 7.87 -18.12
C GLN A 365 -12.80 7.76 -19.38
N LEU A 366 -12.86 6.61 -20.06
CA LEU A 366 -12.41 6.49 -21.44
C LEU A 366 -13.41 7.20 -22.37
N ARG A 367 -12.88 7.88 -23.40
CA ARG A 367 -13.70 8.49 -24.45
C ARG A 367 -14.57 7.47 -25.17
N GLU A 368 -15.59 7.97 -25.89
CA GLU A 368 -16.54 7.18 -26.69
C GLU A 368 -17.39 6.20 -25.84
N GLU A 369 -17.36 6.34 -24.51
CA GLU A 369 -18.11 5.55 -23.52
C GLU A 369 -17.98 4.02 -23.64
N ARG A 370 -16.96 3.52 -24.36
CA ARG A 370 -16.76 2.09 -24.69
C ARG A 370 -16.78 1.15 -23.48
N PHE A 371 -16.40 1.66 -22.30
CA PHE A 371 -16.46 0.93 -21.03
C PHE A 371 -17.09 1.83 -19.96
N PRO A 372 -18.43 1.90 -19.86
CA PRO A 372 -19.11 2.87 -18.99
C PRO A 372 -18.89 2.57 -17.50
N GLU A 373 -18.62 1.31 -17.15
CA GLU A 373 -18.24 0.87 -15.80
C GLU A 373 -16.81 1.30 -15.40
N MET A 374 -15.98 1.73 -16.36
CA MET A 374 -14.68 2.29 -16.07
C MET A 374 -14.83 3.73 -15.57
N LYS A 375 -14.56 3.93 -14.27
CA LYS A 375 -14.58 5.22 -13.58
C LYS A 375 -13.37 5.29 -12.65
N MET A 376 -12.46 6.20 -12.93
CA MET A 376 -11.25 6.41 -12.14
C MET A 376 -11.24 7.82 -11.57
N CYS A 377 -11.09 7.98 -10.25
CA CYS A 377 -11.05 9.31 -9.66
C CYS A 377 -9.83 10.11 -10.13
N GLU A 378 -9.98 11.44 -10.19
CA GLU A 378 -8.99 12.34 -10.78
C GLU A 378 -7.58 12.20 -10.17
N LYS A 379 -7.49 11.97 -8.85
CA LYS A 379 -6.20 11.73 -8.16
C LYS A 379 -5.46 10.52 -8.71
N CYS A 380 -6.15 9.39 -8.90
CA CYS A 380 -5.56 8.18 -9.48
C CYS A 380 -5.23 8.37 -10.96
N TYR A 381 -6.03 9.13 -11.71
CA TYR A 381 -5.69 9.51 -13.08
C TYR A 381 -4.41 10.36 -13.14
N GLU A 382 -4.26 11.37 -12.29
CA GLU A 382 -3.06 12.21 -12.29
C GLU A 382 -1.81 11.42 -11.88
N GLU A 383 -1.89 10.58 -10.86
CA GLU A 383 -0.78 9.71 -10.45
C GLU A 383 -0.35 8.75 -11.58
N THR A 384 -1.31 8.05 -12.19
CA THR A 384 -1.02 6.93 -13.12
C THR A 384 -0.91 7.33 -14.59
N LEU A 385 -1.73 8.26 -15.09
CA LEU A 385 -2.08 8.39 -16.50
C LEU A 385 -1.90 9.80 -17.08
N ALA A 386 -2.16 10.87 -16.32
CA ALA A 386 -2.02 12.23 -16.83
C ALA A 386 -0.56 12.51 -17.27
N LEU A 387 -0.41 13.28 -18.35
CA LEU A 387 0.90 13.60 -18.95
C LEU A 387 1.66 12.34 -19.40
N THR A 388 0.95 11.39 -20.01
CA THR A 388 1.51 10.20 -20.68
C THR A 388 0.87 10.07 -22.08
N SER A 389 1.49 9.29 -22.97
CA SER A 389 1.01 9.17 -24.37
C SER A 389 -0.40 8.59 -24.52
N ILE A 390 -1.01 8.06 -23.46
CA ILE A 390 -2.39 7.54 -23.50
C ILE A 390 -3.40 8.39 -22.70
N SER A 391 -3.02 9.55 -22.16
CA SER A 391 -3.98 10.44 -21.47
C SER A 391 -5.03 11.06 -22.41
N GLU A 392 -4.74 11.17 -23.71
CA GLU A 392 -5.67 11.74 -24.69
C GLU A 392 -6.95 10.91 -24.88
N HIS A 393 -6.90 9.60 -24.59
CA HIS A 393 -8.05 8.68 -24.65
C HIS A 393 -8.94 8.74 -23.40
N PHE A 394 -8.63 9.63 -22.44
CA PHE A 394 -9.44 9.88 -21.25
C PHE A 394 -10.07 11.26 -21.29
N GLU A 395 -11.21 11.40 -20.62
CA GLU A 395 -11.94 12.65 -20.45
C GLU A 395 -12.62 12.71 -19.08
N LEU A 396 -12.97 13.92 -18.67
CA LEU A 396 -13.74 14.14 -17.44
C LEU A 396 -15.13 13.51 -17.61
N TYR A 397 -15.55 12.70 -16.65
CA TYR A 397 -16.91 12.18 -16.64
C TYR A 397 -17.90 13.34 -16.36
N PRO A 398 -18.95 13.54 -17.18
CA PRO A 398 -19.91 14.61 -16.97
C PRO A 398 -20.76 14.33 -15.72
N GLN A 399 -20.50 15.07 -14.63
CA GLN A 399 -21.24 14.96 -13.38
C GLN A 399 -22.26 16.08 -13.20
N GLU A 400 -23.47 15.72 -12.79
CA GLU A 400 -24.38 16.66 -12.13
C GLU A 400 -23.84 16.94 -10.71
N PRO A 401 -23.38 18.16 -10.39
CA PRO A 401 -22.85 18.47 -9.07
C PRO A 401 -23.95 18.39 -8.01
N SER A 402 -23.58 18.09 -6.77
CA SER A 402 -24.53 18.20 -5.65
C SER A 402 -24.85 19.68 -5.38
N VAL A 403 -26.14 19.98 -5.14
CA VAL A 403 -26.60 21.35 -4.84
C VAL A 403 -26.13 21.79 -3.46
N THR A 404 -26.08 20.84 -2.52
CA THR A 404 -25.66 21.04 -1.13
C THR A 404 -24.21 20.61 -0.84
N GLY A 405 -23.56 19.94 -1.79
CA GLY A 405 -22.27 19.27 -1.60
C GLY A 405 -22.36 17.90 -0.92
N LEU A 406 -23.57 17.41 -0.62
CA LEU A 406 -23.82 16.11 0.02
C LEU A 406 -25.02 15.42 -0.63
N ASP A 407 -24.78 14.30 -1.30
CA ASP A 407 -25.80 13.54 -2.06
C ASP A 407 -27.07 13.21 -1.25
N TRP A 408 -26.92 12.75 0.01
CA TRP A 408 -28.05 12.48 0.90
C TRP A 408 -28.87 13.73 1.26
N MET A 409 -28.23 14.90 1.31
CA MET A 409 -28.87 16.16 1.70
C MET A 409 -29.60 16.81 0.53
N ASP A 410 -29.11 16.61 -0.71
CA ASP A 410 -29.88 16.88 -1.92
C ASP A 410 -31.18 16.07 -1.96
N VAL A 411 -31.15 14.81 -1.52
CA VAL A 411 -32.37 13.97 -1.43
C VAL A 411 -33.29 14.45 -0.30
N ALA A 412 -32.74 14.74 0.89
CA ALA A 412 -33.51 15.21 2.04
C ALA A 412 -34.21 16.57 1.80
N LEU A 413 -33.64 17.43 0.95
CA LEU A 413 -34.21 18.72 0.56
C LEU A 413 -35.00 18.66 -0.77
N GLY A 414 -35.11 17.50 -1.41
CA GLY A 414 -35.89 17.31 -2.63
C GLY A 414 -35.24 17.84 -3.93
N TYR A 415 -33.95 18.20 -3.90
CA TYR A 415 -33.17 18.51 -5.11
C TYR A 415 -32.88 17.25 -5.95
N ARG A 416 -32.84 16.07 -5.31
CA ARG A 416 -32.74 14.74 -5.95
C ARG A 416 -33.83 13.82 -5.40
N THR A 417 -34.25 12.82 -6.18
CA THR A 417 -35.29 11.85 -5.78
C THR A 417 -34.74 10.54 -5.19
N VAL A 418 -33.47 10.22 -5.48
CA VAL A 418 -32.78 9.00 -5.07
C VAL A 418 -31.31 9.34 -4.82
N GLU A 419 -30.68 8.73 -3.81
CA GLU A 419 -29.25 8.89 -3.57
C GLU A 419 -28.46 8.09 -4.62
N PRO A 420 -27.50 8.71 -5.34
CA PRO A 420 -26.71 8.03 -6.36
C PRO A 420 -25.84 6.91 -5.76
N SER A 421 -25.81 5.76 -6.41
CA SER A 421 -25.08 4.58 -5.93
C SER A 421 -23.56 4.87 -5.81
N PRO A 422 -22.91 4.55 -4.67
CA PRO A 422 -21.48 4.78 -4.49
C PRO A 422 -20.60 4.10 -5.55
N TRP A 423 -19.57 4.78 -6.02
CA TRP A 423 -18.63 4.29 -7.03
C TRP A 423 -17.32 3.84 -6.39
N LEU A 424 -16.83 2.67 -6.81
CA LEU A 424 -15.48 2.19 -6.51
C LEU A 424 -14.56 2.57 -7.67
N CYS A 425 -13.47 3.29 -7.38
CA CYS A 425 -12.48 3.65 -8.40
C CYS A 425 -11.87 2.40 -9.06
N SER A 426 -11.98 2.27 -10.39
CA SER A 426 -11.48 1.11 -11.14
C SER A 426 -9.98 0.89 -10.97
N ALA A 427 -9.22 1.95 -10.64
CA ALA A 427 -7.79 1.89 -10.32
C ALA A 427 -7.46 1.19 -8.99
N THR A 428 -8.46 0.74 -8.22
CA THR A 428 -8.30 -0.18 -7.08
C THR A 428 -8.08 -1.62 -7.54
N ASN A 429 -8.63 -2.02 -8.69
CA ASN A 429 -8.44 -3.34 -9.28
C ASN A 429 -7.01 -3.46 -9.81
N LEU A 430 -6.23 -4.38 -9.23
CA LEU A 430 -4.83 -4.60 -9.60
C LEU A 430 -4.68 -4.96 -11.10
N SER A 431 -5.65 -5.65 -11.67
CA SER A 431 -5.68 -6.01 -13.10
C SER A 431 -5.76 -4.77 -13.99
N VAL A 432 -6.55 -3.77 -13.59
CA VAL A 432 -6.68 -2.48 -14.28
C VAL A 432 -5.37 -1.69 -14.21
N GLN A 433 -4.75 -1.63 -13.03
CA GLN A 433 -3.43 -0.97 -12.84
C GLN A 433 -2.33 -1.58 -13.71
N VAL A 434 -2.26 -2.91 -13.78
CA VAL A 434 -1.23 -3.62 -14.57
C VAL A 434 -1.50 -3.48 -16.07
N THR A 435 -2.77 -3.47 -16.48
CA THR A 435 -3.14 -3.17 -17.87
C THR A 435 -2.76 -1.74 -18.26
N ILE A 436 -3.00 -0.75 -17.39
CA ILE A 436 -2.55 0.63 -17.59
C ILE A 436 -1.03 0.69 -17.71
N ALA A 437 -0.29 -0.04 -16.86
CA ALA A 437 1.17 -0.11 -16.94
C ALA A 437 1.64 -0.73 -18.28
N ALA A 438 1.07 -1.86 -18.71
CA ALA A 438 1.39 -2.49 -19.98
C ALA A 438 1.08 -1.57 -21.18
N ALA A 439 -0.11 -0.96 -21.22
CA ALA A 439 -0.52 -0.02 -22.26
C ALA A 439 0.39 1.22 -22.32
N LYS A 440 0.92 1.69 -21.18
CA LYS A 440 1.94 2.76 -21.11
C LYS A 440 3.31 2.30 -21.61
N SER A 441 3.81 1.15 -21.17
CA SER A 441 5.13 0.65 -21.57
C SER A 441 5.20 0.30 -23.06
N GLN A 442 4.09 -0.20 -23.62
CA GLN A 442 3.96 -0.51 -25.06
C GLN A 442 3.48 0.68 -25.89
N LYS A 443 2.89 1.71 -25.26
CA LYS A 443 2.25 2.89 -25.86
C LYS A 443 1.17 2.53 -26.88
N GLU A 444 0.22 1.71 -26.44
CA GLU A 444 -0.86 1.22 -27.30
C GLU A 444 -2.16 1.08 -26.51
N ILE A 445 -3.11 1.98 -26.74
CA ILE A 445 -4.44 1.95 -26.09
C ILE A 445 -5.23 0.68 -26.42
N GLY A 446 -4.95 0.03 -27.55
CA GLY A 446 -5.52 -1.27 -27.91
C GLY A 446 -5.23 -2.38 -26.88
N VAL A 447 -4.09 -2.30 -26.17
CA VAL A 447 -3.76 -3.20 -25.05
C VAL A 447 -4.74 -3.01 -23.88
N LEU A 448 -5.10 -1.75 -23.59
CA LEU A 448 -6.08 -1.40 -22.56
C LEU A 448 -7.47 -1.89 -22.95
N TYR A 449 -7.91 -1.58 -24.17
CA TYR A 449 -9.23 -1.95 -24.67
C TYR A 449 -9.43 -3.48 -24.73
N LYS A 450 -8.49 -4.24 -25.31
CA LYS A 450 -8.58 -5.71 -25.40
C LYS A 450 -8.70 -6.34 -24.01
N ALA A 451 -7.86 -5.90 -23.05
CA ALA A 451 -7.91 -6.46 -21.71
C ALA A 451 -9.20 -6.04 -20.96
N PHE A 452 -9.71 -4.82 -21.17
CA PHE A 452 -10.95 -4.35 -20.53
C PHE A 452 -12.20 -5.10 -21.01
N GLU A 453 -12.22 -5.61 -22.24
CA GLU A 453 -13.27 -6.53 -22.74
C GLU A 453 -13.42 -7.80 -21.87
N THR A 454 -12.35 -8.21 -21.17
CA THR A 454 -12.42 -9.29 -20.17
C THR A 454 -12.48 -8.76 -18.73
N ILE A 455 -11.72 -7.71 -18.38
CA ILE A 455 -11.57 -7.24 -16.99
C ILE A 455 -12.83 -6.56 -16.45
N MET A 456 -13.58 -5.79 -17.27
CA MET A 456 -14.79 -5.10 -16.81
C MET A 456 -15.92 -6.09 -16.46
N PRO A 457 -16.35 -7.01 -17.34
CA PRO A 457 -17.41 -7.99 -17.01
C PRO A 457 -16.95 -9.13 -16.08
N SER A 458 -15.67 -9.19 -15.70
CA SER A 458 -15.17 -10.20 -14.76
C SER A 458 -15.46 -9.82 -13.30
N PRO A 459 -15.83 -10.79 -12.44
CA PRO A 459 -15.89 -10.57 -10.99
C PRO A 459 -14.58 -9.99 -10.45
N HIS A 460 -14.67 -9.00 -9.57
CA HIS A 460 -13.51 -8.34 -9.00
C HIS A 460 -12.59 -9.33 -8.27
N CYS A 461 -11.29 -9.23 -8.54
CA CYS A 461 -10.28 -10.00 -7.83
C CYS A 461 -10.10 -9.44 -6.41
N THR A 462 -10.74 -10.07 -5.42
CA THR A 462 -10.70 -9.66 -4.01
C THR A 462 -10.17 -10.76 -3.10
N GLU A 463 -9.83 -10.40 -1.86
CA GLU A 463 -9.36 -11.32 -0.81
C GLU A 463 -10.39 -12.37 -0.39
N LYS A 464 -11.68 -12.13 -0.70
CA LYS A 464 -12.79 -13.05 -0.42
C LYS A 464 -12.92 -14.16 -1.48
N GLY A 465 -12.06 -14.14 -2.51
CA GLY A 465 -12.13 -15.03 -3.66
C GLY A 465 -13.26 -14.68 -4.63
N ILE A 466 -13.45 -15.54 -5.63
CA ILE A 466 -14.49 -15.46 -6.66
C ILE A 466 -15.21 -16.82 -6.72
N VAL A 467 -16.55 -16.78 -6.75
CA VAL A 467 -17.43 -17.94 -6.98
C VAL A 467 -17.82 -17.98 -8.46
N GLY A 468 -17.87 -19.16 -9.09
CA GLY A 468 -18.27 -19.32 -10.49
C GLY A 468 -17.39 -18.61 -11.54
N GLY A 469 -16.15 -18.25 -11.18
CA GLY A 469 -15.23 -17.53 -12.05
C GLY A 469 -14.64 -18.39 -13.18
N VAL A 470 -14.09 -17.73 -14.21
CA VAL A 470 -13.23 -18.39 -15.21
C VAL A 470 -11.78 -18.34 -14.75
N TRP A 471 -11.12 -19.50 -14.76
CA TRP A 471 -9.79 -19.72 -14.19
C TRP A 471 -8.79 -20.24 -15.22
N TYR A 472 -7.53 -19.88 -15.03
CA TYR A 472 -6.39 -20.29 -15.84
C TYR A 472 -5.23 -20.78 -14.95
N THR A 473 -4.51 -21.79 -15.41
CA THR A 473 -3.27 -22.31 -14.77
C THR A 473 -2.17 -22.44 -15.82
N LEU A 474 -0.96 -22.81 -15.42
CA LEU A 474 0.14 -23.06 -16.35
C LEU A 474 -0.18 -24.23 -17.29
N ARG A 475 0.34 -24.15 -18.51
CA ARG A 475 0.26 -25.23 -19.49
C ARG A 475 1.01 -26.47 -18.99
N ASP A 476 0.63 -27.62 -19.54
CA ASP A 476 1.16 -28.97 -19.21
C ASP A 476 0.78 -29.48 -17.80
N GLY A 477 0.05 -28.69 -17.01
CA GLY A 477 -0.52 -29.10 -15.73
C GLY A 477 0.50 -29.21 -14.59
N GLY A 478 0.13 -30.00 -13.56
CA GLY A 478 0.90 -30.12 -12.32
C GLY A 478 0.88 -28.84 -11.47
N CYS A 479 -0.21 -28.08 -11.53
CA CYS A 479 -0.41 -26.80 -10.87
C CYS A 479 -1.91 -26.66 -10.49
N ASP A 480 -2.31 -27.34 -9.43
CA ASP A 480 -3.72 -27.47 -9.02
C ASP A 480 -4.13 -26.36 -8.04
N SER A 481 -3.16 -25.78 -7.31
CA SER A 481 -3.38 -24.69 -6.35
C SER A 481 -3.11 -23.30 -6.95
N TYR A 482 -2.26 -23.21 -7.96
CA TYR A 482 -1.97 -21.99 -8.71
C TYR A 482 -3.06 -21.72 -9.75
N ILE A 483 -3.85 -20.66 -9.54
CA ILE A 483 -4.96 -20.29 -10.43
C ILE A 483 -5.06 -18.75 -10.59
N LEU A 484 -5.22 -18.31 -11.84
CA LEU A 484 -5.48 -16.92 -12.20
C LEU A 484 -6.93 -16.74 -12.63
N CYS A 485 -7.63 -15.75 -12.06
CA CYS A 485 -8.96 -15.38 -12.55
C CYS A 485 -8.85 -14.64 -13.89
N ALA A 486 -9.92 -14.65 -14.69
CA ALA A 486 -9.96 -14.02 -16.01
C ALA A 486 -9.47 -12.55 -16.04
N ALA A 487 -9.79 -11.75 -15.03
CA ALA A 487 -9.30 -10.37 -14.93
C ALA A 487 -7.77 -10.30 -14.79
N CYS A 488 -7.18 -11.10 -13.90
CA CYS A 488 -5.73 -11.16 -13.72
C CYS A 488 -5.03 -11.78 -14.94
N TYR A 489 -5.64 -12.80 -15.56
CA TYR A 489 -5.14 -13.40 -16.80
C TYR A 489 -5.09 -12.37 -17.94
N ALA A 490 -6.19 -11.66 -18.22
CA ALA A 490 -6.21 -10.60 -19.22
C ALA A 490 -5.15 -9.52 -18.92
N GLY A 491 -5.09 -9.04 -17.67
CA GLY A 491 -4.21 -7.93 -17.28
C GLY A 491 -2.71 -8.26 -17.22
N TYR A 492 -2.32 -9.48 -16.82
CA TYR A 492 -0.91 -9.90 -16.65
C TYR A 492 -0.39 -10.86 -17.73
N VAL A 493 -1.25 -11.64 -18.39
CA VAL A 493 -0.83 -12.69 -19.32
C VAL A 493 -1.05 -12.26 -20.77
N GLU A 494 -2.27 -11.83 -21.11
CA GLU A 494 -2.60 -11.46 -22.49
C GLU A 494 -1.96 -10.15 -22.96
N THR A 495 -1.86 -9.16 -22.08
CA THR A 495 -1.15 -7.89 -22.34
C THR A 495 0.32 -8.09 -22.71
N TRP A 496 0.93 -9.20 -22.29
CA TRP A 496 2.34 -9.53 -22.49
C TRP A 496 2.56 -10.73 -23.46
N GLN A 497 1.52 -11.19 -24.16
CA GLN A 497 1.56 -12.35 -25.09
C GLN A 497 2.10 -13.64 -24.45
N LEU A 498 1.77 -13.85 -23.17
CA LEU A 498 2.18 -15.02 -22.39
C LEU A 498 1.14 -16.16 -22.42
N ASP A 499 0.02 -15.97 -23.13
CA ASP A 499 -1.14 -16.89 -23.21
C ASP A 499 -0.76 -18.32 -23.62
N ARG A 500 0.22 -18.48 -24.52
CA ARG A 500 0.75 -19.79 -24.92
C ARG A 500 1.39 -20.60 -23.79
N PHE A 501 1.72 -20.00 -22.66
CA PHE A 501 2.27 -20.69 -21.48
C PHE A 501 1.19 -21.10 -20.46
N TYR A 502 -0.06 -20.77 -20.73
CA TYR A 502 -1.21 -21.03 -19.86
C TYR A 502 -2.24 -21.92 -20.56
N GLN A 503 -3.18 -22.43 -19.77
CA GLN A 503 -4.39 -23.12 -20.21
C GLN A 503 -5.55 -22.76 -19.29
N ARG A 504 -6.79 -22.87 -19.79
CA ARG A 504 -7.99 -22.74 -18.96
C ARG A 504 -8.13 -23.95 -18.03
N VAL A 505 -8.62 -23.75 -16.82
CA VAL A 505 -8.99 -24.85 -15.92
C VAL A 505 -10.37 -25.39 -16.31
N GLU A 506 -10.49 -26.70 -16.44
CA GLU A 506 -11.74 -27.41 -16.74
C GLU A 506 -12.24 -28.21 -15.53
N GLY A 507 -13.54 -28.51 -15.47
CA GLY A 507 -14.14 -29.37 -14.43
C GLY A 507 -14.17 -28.80 -13.01
N GLN A 508 -13.78 -27.54 -12.81
CA GLN A 508 -13.68 -26.90 -11.49
C GLN A 508 -15.05 -26.66 -10.84
N ASP A 509 -15.14 -26.83 -9.51
CA ASP A 509 -16.36 -26.60 -8.75
C ASP A 509 -16.69 -25.10 -8.68
N ASN A 510 -17.83 -24.73 -9.28
CA ASN A 510 -18.30 -23.35 -9.34
C ASN A 510 -18.96 -22.87 -8.04
N THR A 511 -19.19 -23.73 -7.05
CA THR A 511 -19.84 -23.38 -5.78
C THR A 511 -18.88 -22.81 -4.73
N GLN A 512 -17.58 -23.15 -4.82
CA GLN A 512 -16.57 -22.68 -3.88
C GLN A 512 -16.03 -21.29 -4.27
N ALA A 513 -15.79 -20.43 -3.27
CA ALA A 513 -15.03 -19.19 -3.46
C ALA A 513 -13.53 -19.52 -3.57
N LEU A 514 -12.94 -19.20 -4.71
CA LEU A 514 -11.54 -19.51 -5.05
C LEU A 514 -10.69 -18.24 -5.05
N LEU A 515 -9.49 -18.29 -4.48
CA LEU A 515 -8.58 -17.14 -4.39
C LEU A 515 -7.58 -17.16 -5.55
N CYS A 516 -7.55 -16.07 -6.32
CA CYS A 516 -6.58 -15.89 -7.40
C CYS A 516 -5.15 -15.74 -6.84
N SER A 517 -4.17 -16.47 -7.36
CA SER A 517 -2.76 -16.39 -6.94
C SER A 517 -2.13 -15.01 -7.17
N PHE A 518 -2.74 -14.15 -7.99
CA PHE A 518 -2.32 -12.76 -8.22
C PHE A 518 -3.10 -11.73 -7.38
N GLN A 519 -3.97 -12.16 -6.46
CA GLN A 519 -4.50 -11.29 -5.41
C GLN A 519 -3.45 -11.07 -4.32
N ARG A 520 -3.38 -9.85 -3.77
CA ARG A 520 -2.33 -9.44 -2.81
C ARG A 520 -2.31 -10.22 -1.48
N SER A 521 -3.43 -10.84 -1.11
CA SER A 521 -3.55 -11.71 0.08
C SER A 521 -3.30 -13.19 -0.21
N ALA A 522 -3.01 -13.56 -1.46
CA ALA A 522 -2.69 -14.94 -1.81
C ALA A 522 -1.28 -15.33 -1.34
N PRO A 523 -1.04 -16.61 -1.00
CA PRO A 523 0.28 -17.12 -0.66
C PRO A 523 1.31 -16.73 -1.74
N ARG A 524 2.50 -16.31 -1.28
CA ARG A 524 3.65 -16.01 -2.15
C ARG A 524 3.42 -14.94 -3.24
N TRP A 525 2.39 -14.10 -3.12
CA TRP A 525 2.03 -13.08 -4.13
C TRP A 525 3.23 -12.26 -4.61
N PHE A 526 4.03 -11.74 -3.67
CA PHE A 526 5.20 -10.90 -3.98
C PHE A 526 6.26 -11.66 -4.80
N GLN A 527 6.53 -12.92 -4.45
CA GLN A 527 7.44 -13.80 -5.19
C GLN A 527 6.90 -14.14 -6.58
N HIS A 528 5.58 -14.34 -6.73
CA HIS A 528 4.97 -14.50 -8.05
C HIS A 528 5.19 -13.26 -8.93
N MET A 529 4.99 -12.05 -8.39
CA MET A 529 5.24 -10.80 -9.13
C MET A 529 6.71 -10.68 -9.56
N HIS A 530 7.66 -10.84 -8.62
CA HIS A 530 9.09 -10.72 -8.90
C HIS A 530 9.58 -11.76 -9.91
N ARG A 531 9.22 -13.05 -9.74
CA ARG A 531 9.68 -14.12 -10.65
C ARG A 531 9.00 -14.06 -12.02
N MET A 532 7.75 -13.59 -12.11
CA MET A 532 7.11 -13.34 -13.40
C MET A 532 7.80 -12.18 -14.13
N GLN A 533 8.12 -11.09 -13.41
CA GLN A 533 8.85 -9.96 -13.97
C GLN A 533 10.27 -10.36 -14.43
N GLU A 534 11.01 -11.14 -13.63
CA GLU A 534 12.29 -11.73 -14.05
C GLU A 534 12.16 -12.55 -15.34
N ALA A 535 11.15 -13.43 -15.44
CA ALA A 535 10.94 -14.26 -16.62
C ALA A 535 10.62 -13.45 -17.89
N VAL A 536 9.85 -12.36 -17.77
CA VAL A 536 9.57 -11.43 -18.88
C VAL A 536 10.81 -10.60 -19.25
N GLU A 537 11.54 -10.09 -18.26
CA GLU A 537 12.72 -9.23 -18.47
C GLU A 537 13.94 -10.00 -19.01
N THR A 538 14.11 -11.25 -18.60
CA THR A 538 15.15 -12.16 -19.10
C THR A 538 14.73 -12.98 -20.32
N GLY A 539 13.43 -13.08 -20.62
CA GLY A 539 12.91 -13.85 -21.75
C GLY A 539 12.85 -15.37 -21.56
N VAL A 540 12.97 -15.88 -20.33
CA VAL A 540 13.04 -17.33 -20.03
C VAL A 540 11.94 -17.72 -19.05
N TRP A 541 10.86 -18.32 -19.55
CA TRP A 541 9.65 -18.60 -18.78
C TRP A 541 9.80 -19.75 -17.78
N SER A 542 10.67 -20.72 -18.05
CA SER A 542 10.93 -21.87 -17.18
C SER A 542 11.39 -21.49 -15.78
N ARG A 543 12.02 -20.31 -15.60
CA ARG A 543 12.34 -19.76 -14.27
C ARG A 543 11.08 -19.54 -13.42
N TYR A 544 10.06 -18.95 -14.03
CA TYR A 544 8.77 -18.71 -13.38
C TYR A 544 7.95 -19.99 -13.28
N ALA A 545 7.81 -20.75 -14.37
CA ALA A 545 7.04 -21.99 -14.37
C ALA A 545 7.62 -23.03 -13.40
N GLY A 546 8.95 -23.12 -13.29
CA GLY A 546 9.66 -23.93 -12.30
C GLY A 546 9.47 -23.44 -10.86
N PHE A 547 9.42 -22.12 -10.63
CA PHE A 547 9.04 -21.56 -9.33
C PHE A 547 7.61 -21.96 -8.96
N VAL A 548 6.63 -21.78 -9.84
CA VAL A 548 5.23 -22.16 -9.58
C VAL A 548 5.12 -23.65 -9.28
N ARG A 549 5.66 -24.52 -10.14
CA ARG A 549 5.64 -25.99 -9.96
C ARG A 549 6.41 -26.46 -8.71
N LYS A 550 7.38 -25.70 -8.22
CA LYS A 550 8.11 -25.97 -6.96
C LYS A 550 7.28 -25.66 -5.69
N PHE A 551 6.29 -24.78 -5.79
CA PHE A 551 5.49 -24.30 -4.65
C PHE A 551 3.98 -24.57 -4.76
N ASP A 552 3.51 -25.22 -5.83
CA ASP A 552 2.10 -25.64 -5.92
C ASP A 552 1.73 -26.58 -4.76
N GLY A 553 0.62 -26.29 -4.08
CA GLY A 553 0.21 -26.99 -2.86
C GLY A 553 1.14 -26.82 -1.65
N VAL A 554 2.17 -25.97 -1.70
CA VAL A 554 3.14 -25.74 -0.60
C VAL A 554 2.73 -24.51 0.23
N PRO A 555 2.01 -24.69 1.35
CA PRO A 555 1.52 -23.58 2.15
C PRO A 555 2.66 -22.79 2.79
N ASP A 556 2.42 -21.50 2.99
CA ASP A 556 3.39 -20.62 3.67
C ASP A 556 3.72 -21.11 5.08
N CYS A 557 5.00 -21.01 5.44
CA CYS A 557 5.54 -21.39 6.73
C CYS A 557 4.85 -20.60 7.86
N SER A 558 4.21 -21.30 8.79
CA SER A 558 3.57 -20.69 9.97
C SER A 558 4.58 -20.16 11.00
N ARG A 559 5.88 -20.37 10.78
CA ARG A 559 6.98 -19.95 11.65
C ARG A 559 6.76 -20.38 13.11
N GLU A 560 6.71 -19.42 14.03
CA GLU A 560 6.43 -19.60 15.46
C GLU A 560 4.96 -19.96 15.77
N THR A 561 4.03 -19.82 14.82
CA THR A 561 2.63 -20.21 15.02
C THR A 561 2.46 -21.72 14.85
N GLN A 562 1.92 -22.36 15.88
CA GLN A 562 1.49 -23.76 15.81
C GLN A 562 0.26 -23.91 14.92
N VAL A 563 0.24 -24.94 14.07
CA VAL A 563 -0.87 -25.24 13.15
C VAL A 563 -1.20 -26.74 13.16
N GLU A 564 -2.48 -27.04 13.03
CA GLU A 564 -3.05 -28.40 12.97
C GLU A 564 -3.14 -28.92 11.53
N ASN A 565 -3.34 -30.23 11.38
CA ASN A 565 -3.73 -30.89 10.12
C ASN A 565 -2.85 -30.51 8.91
N ARG A 566 -1.52 -30.41 9.10
CA ARG A 566 -0.54 -30.10 8.05
C ARG A 566 0.39 -31.27 7.77
N LYS A 567 0.98 -31.27 6.57
CA LYS A 567 2.09 -32.17 6.21
C LYS A 567 3.40 -31.65 6.79
N TRP A 568 4.24 -32.54 7.30
CA TRP A 568 5.53 -32.23 7.92
C TRP A 568 6.65 -33.19 7.47
N TYR A 569 7.88 -32.74 7.67
CA TYR A 569 9.12 -33.51 7.57
C TYR A 569 9.85 -33.47 8.92
N GLY A 570 10.87 -34.31 9.12
CA GLY A 570 11.69 -34.33 10.33
C GLY A 570 11.20 -35.34 11.37
N TRP A 571 11.07 -34.91 12.62
CA TRP A 571 10.79 -35.76 13.80
C TRP A 571 9.69 -35.14 14.65
N ASP A 572 9.10 -35.90 15.58
CA ASP A 572 7.97 -35.41 16.38
C ASP A 572 8.30 -34.15 17.20
N ASP A 573 9.48 -34.15 17.82
CA ASP A 573 10.05 -33.01 18.57
C ASP A 573 10.73 -31.96 17.69
N CYS A 574 10.91 -32.21 16.39
CA CYS A 574 11.61 -31.31 15.46
C CYS A 574 10.95 -31.32 14.07
N THR A 575 9.80 -30.66 13.99
CA THR A 575 8.95 -30.61 12.80
C THR A 575 9.38 -29.53 11.80
N ILE A 576 9.48 -29.93 10.53
CA ILE A 576 9.95 -29.11 9.40
C ILE A 576 8.79 -28.95 8.42
N CYS A 577 8.33 -27.72 8.17
CA CYS A 577 7.24 -27.51 7.22
C CYS A 577 7.70 -27.73 5.76
N PRO A 578 6.79 -28.02 4.82
CA PRO A 578 7.18 -28.32 3.43
C PRO A 578 7.94 -27.19 2.75
N GLU A 579 7.61 -25.93 3.04
CA GLU A 579 8.38 -24.78 2.55
C GLU A 579 9.83 -24.80 3.04
N CYS A 580 10.08 -24.91 4.35
CA CYS A 580 11.44 -24.87 4.88
C CYS A 580 12.25 -26.12 4.49
N TYR A 581 11.58 -27.25 4.26
CA TYR A 581 12.23 -28.42 3.66
C TYR A 581 12.68 -28.13 2.22
N ILE A 582 11.79 -27.55 1.39
CA ILE A 582 12.03 -27.26 -0.04
C ILE A 582 12.98 -26.06 -0.28
N THR A 583 13.02 -25.07 0.63
CA THR A 583 13.80 -23.82 0.52
C THR A 583 15.10 -23.80 1.32
N PHE A 584 15.34 -24.83 2.14
CA PHE A 584 16.57 -24.92 2.91
C PHE A 584 17.06 -26.36 3.01
N CYS A 585 16.34 -27.25 3.72
CA CYS A 585 16.89 -28.56 4.08
C CYS A 585 17.34 -29.39 2.86
N LYS A 586 16.52 -29.43 1.80
CA LYS A 586 16.82 -30.14 0.55
C LYS A 586 17.90 -29.46 -0.31
N GLU A 587 18.13 -28.17 -0.13
CA GLU A 587 19.14 -27.40 -0.87
C GLU A 587 20.50 -27.40 -0.15
N SER A 588 20.52 -27.40 1.18
CA SER A 588 21.73 -27.51 1.99
C SER A 588 22.26 -28.94 2.09
N ALA A 589 21.37 -29.94 2.10
CA ALA A 589 21.74 -31.35 2.15
C ALA A 589 20.73 -32.23 1.37
N PRO A 590 20.92 -32.44 0.05
CA PRO A 590 20.02 -33.24 -0.78
C PRO A 590 19.85 -34.70 -0.32
N ASP A 591 20.96 -35.32 0.08
CA ASP A 591 21.04 -36.64 0.72
C ASP A 591 21.59 -36.47 2.15
N PRO A 592 20.75 -36.11 3.14
CA PRO A 592 21.22 -35.52 4.40
C PRO A 592 21.80 -36.50 5.43
N GLY A 593 21.94 -37.78 5.08
CA GLY A 593 22.44 -38.86 5.95
C GLY A 593 21.50 -39.27 7.11
N VAL A 594 20.73 -38.32 7.65
CA VAL A 594 19.82 -38.50 8.79
C VAL A 594 18.49 -39.12 8.38
N GLN A 595 18.03 -40.12 9.14
CA GLN A 595 16.70 -40.70 8.98
C GLN A 595 15.64 -39.85 9.69
N MET A 596 14.58 -39.47 8.96
CA MET A 596 13.41 -38.77 9.48
C MET A 596 12.27 -39.75 9.83
N ASP A 597 11.49 -39.44 10.85
CA ASP A 597 10.21 -40.12 11.14
C ASP A 597 9.14 -39.66 10.13
N TYR A 598 9.10 -38.35 9.88
CA TYR A 598 8.17 -37.69 8.99
C TYR A 598 8.82 -37.34 7.65
N ASN A 599 8.19 -37.77 6.55
CA ASN A 599 8.57 -37.41 5.19
C ASN A 599 7.30 -37.03 4.42
N ASN A 600 6.97 -35.74 4.41
CA ASN A 600 5.73 -35.16 3.89
C ASN A 600 4.43 -35.75 4.48
N GLN A 601 4.48 -36.27 5.72
CA GLN A 601 3.38 -36.98 6.37
C GLN A 601 2.41 -36.01 7.03
N LEU A 602 1.10 -36.30 6.95
CA LEU A 602 0.04 -35.50 7.57
C LEU A 602 0.00 -35.75 9.09
N VAL A 603 0.20 -34.71 9.89
CA VAL A 603 0.06 -34.72 11.35
C VAL A 603 -1.16 -33.87 11.72
N ALA A 604 -2.07 -34.45 12.52
CA ALA A 604 -3.28 -33.76 12.97
C ALA A 604 -2.97 -32.71 14.05
N ASP A 605 -2.06 -33.03 14.97
CA ASP A 605 -1.68 -32.20 16.12
C ASP A 605 -1.17 -30.80 15.74
N ARG A 606 -1.21 -29.91 16.73
CA ARG A 606 -0.54 -28.60 16.70
C ARG A 606 0.97 -28.77 16.66
N ARG A 607 1.59 -28.43 15.53
CA ARG A 607 3.05 -28.40 15.35
C ARG A 607 3.49 -27.04 14.83
N MET A 608 4.67 -26.57 15.24
CA MET A 608 5.33 -25.36 14.74
C MET A 608 6.46 -25.74 13.78
N CYS A 609 6.95 -24.80 12.97
CA CYS A 609 8.15 -25.06 12.19
C CYS A 609 9.41 -24.81 13.04
N CYS A 610 10.35 -25.74 13.06
CA CYS A 610 11.67 -25.50 13.64
C CYS A 610 12.55 -24.72 12.66
N MET A 611 12.49 -25.04 11.36
CA MET A 611 13.40 -24.56 10.32
C MET A 611 13.10 -23.17 9.72
N TYR A 612 12.27 -22.35 10.39
CA TYR A 612 12.30 -20.91 10.13
C TYR A 612 13.44 -20.24 10.92
N SER A 613 13.83 -20.80 12.07
CA SER A 613 14.84 -20.23 12.97
C SER A 613 16.25 -20.37 12.37
N PRO A 614 17.05 -19.29 12.30
CA PRO A 614 18.43 -19.34 11.79
C PRO A 614 19.31 -20.33 12.54
N ARG A 615 19.18 -20.41 13.86
CA ARG A 615 19.95 -21.35 14.70
C ARG A 615 19.51 -22.81 14.53
N MET A 616 18.23 -23.07 14.33
CA MET A 616 17.77 -24.42 13.96
C MET A 616 18.31 -24.82 12.57
N ARG A 617 18.43 -23.87 11.63
CA ARG A 617 19.07 -24.10 10.32
C ARG A 617 20.57 -24.42 10.45
N GLN A 618 21.29 -23.75 11.34
CA GLN A 618 22.67 -24.12 11.65
C GLN A 618 22.75 -25.54 12.23
N LYS A 619 21.92 -25.86 13.23
CA LYS A 619 21.84 -27.21 13.82
C LYS A 619 21.46 -28.30 12.82
N TRP A 620 20.66 -27.98 11.80
CA TRP A 620 20.37 -28.85 10.68
C TRP A 620 21.62 -29.16 9.84
N SER A 621 22.41 -28.14 9.46
CA SER A 621 23.66 -28.37 8.73
C SER A 621 24.65 -29.22 9.54
N GLU A 622 24.85 -28.89 10.82
CA GLU A 622 25.70 -29.66 11.74
C GLU A 622 25.25 -31.14 11.87
N ALA A 623 23.94 -31.40 11.86
CA ALA A 623 23.39 -32.76 11.88
C ALA A 623 23.64 -33.52 10.56
N CYS A 624 23.50 -32.84 9.42
CA CYS A 624 23.77 -33.44 8.10
C CYS A 624 25.26 -33.75 7.90
N GLU A 625 26.15 -32.87 8.35
CA GLU A 625 27.61 -33.09 8.33
C GLU A 625 28.04 -34.29 9.19
N LYS A 626 27.35 -34.53 10.32
CA LYS A 626 27.58 -35.68 11.21
C LYS A 626 26.89 -36.96 10.73
N GLY A 627 25.82 -36.86 9.94
CA GLY A 627 24.90 -37.97 9.67
C GLY A 627 24.04 -38.37 10.88
N ASP A 628 23.92 -37.50 11.90
CA ASP A 628 23.17 -37.76 13.13
C ASP A 628 22.33 -36.52 13.54
N ALA A 629 21.04 -36.73 13.77
CA ALA A 629 20.09 -35.71 14.18
C ALA A 629 19.91 -35.55 15.70
N HIS A 630 20.56 -36.38 16.54
CA HIS A 630 20.33 -36.39 17.98
C HIS A 630 20.48 -35.01 18.64
N GLU A 631 21.57 -34.28 18.37
CA GLU A 631 21.79 -32.92 18.91
C GLU A 631 20.75 -31.89 18.41
N LEU A 632 20.27 -32.05 17.17
CA LEU A 632 19.24 -31.17 16.60
C LEU A 632 17.89 -31.38 17.29
N VAL A 633 17.50 -32.65 17.50
CA VAL A 633 16.23 -33.01 18.13
C VAL A 633 16.23 -32.63 19.61
N GLU A 634 17.32 -32.87 20.34
CA GLU A 634 17.49 -32.42 21.74
C GLU A 634 17.42 -30.89 21.88
N PHE A 635 18.10 -30.15 21.00
CA PHE A 635 18.01 -28.68 21.02
C PHE A 635 16.60 -28.18 20.64
N SER A 636 15.89 -28.90 19.76
CA SER A 636 14.49 -28.61 19.43
C SER A 636 13.55 -28.81 20.63
N ARG A 637 13.74 -29.87 21.43
CA ARG A 637 13.00 -30.09 22.69
C ARG A 637 13.20 -28.95 23.67
N LEU A 638 14.45 -28.54 23.90
CA LEU A 638 14.79 -27.39 24.76
C LEU A 638 14.09 -26.11 24.28
N ARG A 639 14.17 -25.82 22.97
CA ARG A 639 13.53 -24.66 22.34
C ARG A 639 12.00 -24.71 22.46
N HIS A 640 11.36 -25.87 22.32
CA HIS A 640 9.92 -26.01 22.54
C HIS A 640 9.50 -25.81 24.00
N GLY A 641 10.35 -26.19 24.98
CA GLY A 641 10.16 -25.83 26.38
C GLY A 641 10.16 -24.31 26.59
N VAL A 642 11.20 -23.62 26.10
CA VAL A 642 11.31 -22.16 26.20
C VAL A 642 10.16 -21.45 25.47
N TYR A 643 9.69 -21.96 24.34
CA TYR A 643 8.53 -21.44 23.60
C TYR A 643 7.25 -21.40 24.45
N VAL A 644 6.95 -22.48 25.18
CA VAL A 644 5.77 -22.57 26.06
C VAL A 644 5.88 -21.59 27.24
N GLU A 645 7.08 -21.41 27.77
CA GLU A 645 7.37 -20.47 28.85
C GLU A 645 7.39 -18.99 28.40
N THR A 646 7.52 -18.70 27.09
CA THR A 646 7.74 -17.34 26.58
C THR A 646 6.72 -16.89 25.54
N VAL A 647 6.72 -17.47 24.35
CA VAL A 647 5.93 -17.01 23.20
C VAL A 647 4.44 -17.12 23.48
N LEU A 648 3.97 -18.24 24.05
CA LEU A 648 2.57 -18.41 24.42
C LEU A 648 2.12 -17.43 25.51
N GLN A 649 3.00 -17.12 26.47
CA GLN A 649 2.74 -16.12 27.52
C GLN A 649 2.65 -14.71 26.93
N VAL A 650 3.54 -14.35 26.00
CA VAL A 650 3.48 -13.06 25.28
C VAL A 650 2.22 -12.94 24.43
N GLN A 651 1.77 -14.02 23.77
CA GLN A 651 0.52 -14.03 23.01
C GLN A 651 -0.70 -13.81 23.94
N MET A 652 -0.76 -14.50 25.08
CA MET A 652 -1.82 -14.32 26.07
C MET A 652 -1.86 -12.87 26.60
N LEU A 653 -0.71 -12.31 27.00
CA LEU A 653 -0.63 -10.94 27.50
C LEU A 653 -1.09 -9.92 26.46
N ARG A 654 -0.72 -10.09 25.19
CA ARG A 654 -1.18 -9.23 24.09
C ARG A 654 -2.69 -9.32 23.84
N GLN A 655 -3.26 -10.53 23.84
CA GLN A 655 -4.71 -10.71 23.73
C GLN A 655 -5.47 -10.05 24.88
N MET A 656 -4.91 -10.07 26.10
CA MET A 656 -5.49 -9.34 27.24
C MET A 656 -5.41 -7.82 27.06
N GLN A 657 -4.30 -7.28 26.54
CA GLN A 657 -4.18 -5.84 26.21
C GLN A 657 -5.17 -5.42 25.12
N GLU A 658 -5.31 -6.22 24.05
CA GLU A 658 -6.25 -5.97 22.96
C GLU A 658 -7.71 -5.98 23.43
N LEU A 659 -8.09 -6.94 24.29
CA LEU A 659 -9.43 -6.99 24.88
C LEU A 659 -9.69 -5.80 25.82
N GLN A 660 -8.70 -5.39 26.63
CA GLN A 660 -8.81 -4.19 27.47
C GLN A 660 -8.97 -2.91 26.63
N MET A 661 -8.20 -2.77 25.54
CA MET A 661 -8.31 -1.64 24.62
C MET A 661 -9.65 -1.62 23.88
N MET A 662 -10.17 -2.78 23.45
CA MET A 662 -11.49 -2.90 22.82
C MET A 662 -12.61 -2.49 23.77
N ASN A 663 -12.56 -2.95 25.02
CA ASN A 663 -13.51 -2.55 26.07
C ASN A 663 -13.41 -1.04 26.38
N ALA A 664 -12.20 -0.47 26.40
CA ALA A 664 -12.00 0.97 26.56
C ALA A 664 -12.58 1.79 25.40
N MET A 665 -12.37 1.36 24.15
CA MET A 665 -12.95 2.01 22.97
C MET A 665 -14.48 1.90 22.94
N HIS A 666 -15.05 0.77 23.35
CA HIS A 666 -16.50 0.62 23.49
C HIS A 666 -17.07 1.60 24.53
N ALA A 667 -16.43 1.71 25.71
CA ALA A 667 -16.80 2.72 26.71
C ALA A 667 -16.66 4.15 26.15
N GLY A 668 -15.62 4.45 25.36
CA GLY A 668 -15.48 5.74 24.68
C GLY A 668 -16.63 6.06 23.73
N PHE A 669 -17.06 5.09 22.92
CA PHE A 669 -18.21 5.22 22.03
C PHE A 669 -19.52 5.45 22.81
N MET A 670 -19.75 4.72 23.90
CA MET A 670 -20.91 4.92 24.76
C MET A 670 -20.88 6.31 25.43
N SER A 671 -19.71 6.79 25.87
CA SER A 671 -19.55 8.14 26.44
C SER A 671 -20.00 9.23 25.46
N VAL A 672 -19.56 9.17 24.20
CA VAL A 672 -19.96 10.13 23.15
C VAL A 672 -21.45 10.01 22.83
N THR A 673 -21.98 8.79 22.77
CA THR A 673 -23.41 8.54 22.49
C THR A 673 -24.30 9.18 23.56
N TYR A 674 -24.01 8.94 24.85
CA TYR A 674 -24.76 9.54 25.96
C TYR A 674 -24.58 11.06 26.05
N GLN A 675 -23.39 11.59 25.73
CA GLN A 675 -23.16 13.04 25.65
C GLN A 675 -24.02 13.72 24.58
N GLY A 676 -24.28 13.04 23.45
CA GLY A 676 -25.22 13.51 22.44
C GLY A 676 -26.67 13.57 22.93
N ILE A 677 -27.10 12.59 23.73
CA ILE A 677 -28.45 12.55 24.32
C ILE A 677 -28.62 13.64 25.39
N GLU A 678 -27.62 13.84 26.25
CA GLU A 678 -27.56 14.99 27.17
C GLU A 678 -27.69 16.31 26.41
N GLY A 679 -26.85 16.52 25.39
CA GLY A 679 -26.85 17.75 24.60
C GLY A 679 -28.22 18.06 23.99
N MET A 680 -28.91 17.04 23.47
CA MET A 680 -30.29 17.20 22.99
C MET A 680 -31.25 17.59 24.12
N ARG A 681 -31.25 16.89 25.26
CA ARG A 681 -32.15 17.15 26.40
C ARG A 681 -31.97 18.53 27.01
N VAL A 682 -30.72 18.99 27.13
CA VAL A 682 -30.38 20.32 27.65
C VAL A 682 -30.84 21.40 26.67
N VAL A 683 -30.60 21.24 25.37
CA VAL A 683 -31.03 22.20 24.34
C VAL A 683 -32.56 22.24 24.17
N SER A 684 -33.26 21.11 24.33
CA SER A 684 -34.73 21.07 24.31
C SER A 684 -35.39 21.53 25.62
N GLY A 685 -34.61 21.85 26.66
CA GLY A 685 -35.13 22.25 27.98
C GLY A 685 -35.93 21.14 28.69
N THR A 686 -35.70 19.88 28.34
CA THR A 686 -36.41 18.71 28.90
C THR A 686 -35.62 18.05 30.04
N THR A 687 -34.86 18.85 30.78
CA THR A 687 -34.18 18.45 32.02
C THR A 687 -35.17 18.40 33.18
N ASP A 688 -35.00 17.48 34.12
CA ASP A 688 -35.88 17.33 35.29
C ASP A 688 -35.65 18.40 36.40
N GLY A 689 -34.57 19.18 36.27
CA GLY A 689 -34.21 20.25 37.19
C GLY A 689 -33.33 19.81 38.38
N TYR A 690 -32.83 18.58 38.37
CA TYR A 690 -31.91 18.05 39.36
C TYR A 690 -30.50 17.89 38.80
N GLU A 691 -29.50 17.89 39.68
CA GLU A 691 -28.12 17.53 39.34
C GLU A 691 -27.90 16.02 39.53
N HIS A 692 -27.39 15.37 38.48
CA HIS A 692 -27.16 13.93 38.42
C HIS A 692 -25.65 13.65 38.47
N GLY A 693 -25.23 12.66 39.26
CA GLY A 693 -23.81 12.28 39.36
C GLY A 693 -23.34 12.07 40.80
N ASN A 694 -22.06 12.37 41.05
CA ASN A 694 -21.41 12.30 42.36
C ASN A 694 -20.01 12.96 42.31
N SER A 695 -19.34 13.04 43.46
CA SER A 695 -17.99 13.63 43.62
C SER A 695 -16.86 13.00 42.77
N THR A 696 -17.07 11.83 42.16
CA THR A 696 -16.10 11.15 41.27
C THR A 696 -16.43 11.31 39.79
N LEU A 697 -17.70 11.61 39.45
CA LEU A 697 -18.16 11.83 38.07
C LEU A 697 -18.35 13.32 37.73
N GLY A 698 -18.41 14.18 38.74
CA GLY A 698 -19.01 15.51 38.63
C GLY A 698 -20.53 15.47 38.74
N TRP A 699 -21.13 16.65 38.69
CA TRP A 699 -22.58 16.87 38.65
C TRP A 699 -22.98 17.36 37.26
N HIS A 700 -24.05 16.79 36.71
CA HIS A 700 -24.49 16.98 35.32
C HIS A 700 -25.99 17.30 35.30
N ALA A 701 -26.46 18.00 34.26
CA ALA A 701 -27.87 18.41 34.15
C ALA A 701 -28.82 17.29 33.72
N THR A 702 -28.30 16.07 33.49
CA THR A 702 -29.04 14.88 33.07
C THR A 702 -28.40 13.60 33.58
N GLU A 703 -29.20 12.55 33.77
CA GLU A 703 -28.72 11.17 34.02
C GLU A 703 -27.80 10.68 32.88
N GLU A 704 -28.09 11.08 31.64
CA GLU A 704 -27.24 10.78 30.49
C GLU A 704 -25.85 11.42 30.56
N GLY A 705 -25.72 12.64 31.08
CA GLY A 705 -24.43 13.30 31.32
C GLY A 705 -23.58 12.57 32.35
N ALA A 706 -24.19 12.21 33.49
CA ALA A 706 -23.55 11.38 34.52
C ALA A 706 -23.13 10.01 33.96
N THR A 707 -23.96 9.41 33.12
CA THR A 707 -23.66 8.14 32.42
C THR A 707 -22.51 8.31 31.42
N SER A 708 -22.49 9.41 30.65
CA SER A 708 -21.39 9.76 29.74
C SER A 708 -20.06 9.91 30.49
N ALA A 709 -20.06 10.57 31.64
CA ALA A 709 -18.88 10.73 32.50
C ALA A 709 -18.39 9.39 33.07
N ALA A 710 -19.30 8.51 33.51
CA ALA A 710 -18.96 7.16 33.97
C ALA A 710 -18.25 6.34 32.89
N PHE A 711 -18.81 6.32 31.67
CA PHE A 711 -18.17 5.68 30.51
C PHE A 711 -16.84 6.33 30.12
N ARG A 712 -16.68 7.65 30.29
CA ARG A 712 -15.41 8.36 30.04
C ARG A 712 -14.31 7.91 31.00
N ASN A 713 -14.64 7.75 32.28
CA ASN A 713 -13.71 7.25 33.30
C ASN A 713 -13.38 5.76 33.06
N GLN A 714 -14.34 4.96 32.61
CA GLN A 714 -14.11 3.56 32.20
C GLN A 714 -13.17 3.45 30.97
N MET A 715 -13.34 4.33 29.98
CA MET A 715 -12.42 4.43 28.83
C MET A 715 -10.99 4.77 29.29
N GLN A 716 -10.82 5.81 30.11
CA GLN A 716 -9.48 6.25 30.58
C GLN A 716 -8.77 5.17 31.43
N SER A 717 -9.50 4.48 32.30
CA SER A 717 -8.96 3.40 33.13
C SER A 717 -8.64 2.13 32.34
N GLY A 718 -9.51 1.72 31.40
CA GLY A 718 -9.22 0.59 30.49
C GLY A 718 -8.01 0.86 29.59
N MET A 719 -7.90 2.09 29.07
CA MET A 719 -6.77 2.50 28.22
C MET A 719 -5.45 2.49 29.00
N SER A 720 -5.41 3.02 30.22
CA SER A 720 -4.19 3.02 31.05
C SER A 720 -3.79 1.63 31.54
N GLN A 721 -4.73 0.73 31.81
CA GLN A 721 -4.44 -0.68 32.09
C GLN A 721 -3.85 -1.41 30.87
N SER A 722 -4.42 -1.22 29.69
CA SER A 722 -3.94 -1.83 28.45
C SER A 722 -2.50 -1.43 28.11
N ASN A 723 -2.10 -0.21 28.48
CA ASN A 723 -0.76 0.33 28.26
C ASN A 723 0.16 0.27 29.50
N SER A 724 -0.10 -0.67 30.43
CA SER A 724 0.64 -0.77 31.70
C SER A 724 2.12 -1.15 31.52
N THR A 725 3.01 -0.34 32.09
CA THR A 725 4.48 -0.50 32.01
C THR A 725 4.98 -1.86 32.53
N SER A 726 4.30 -2.44 33.53
CA SER A 726 4.59 -3.77 34.07
C SER A 726 4.34 -4.88 33.04
N THR A 727 3.23 -4.82 32.31
CA THR A 727 2.90 -5.77 31.23
C THR A 727 3.91 -5.66 30.09
N TRP A 728 4.27 -4.43 29.69
CA TRP A 728 5.32 -4.19 28.70
C TRP A 728 6.69 -4.74 29.14
N MET A 729 7.08 -4.55 30.40
CA MET A 729 8.34 -5.08 30.93
C MET A 729 8.35 -6.62 30.95
N MET A 730 7.23 -7.25 31.31
CA MET A 730 7.08 -8.71 31.28
C MET A 730 7.17 -9.25 29.85
N ILE A 731 6.48 -8.62 28.88
CA ILE A 731 6.57 -8.95 27.46
C ILE A 731 8.02 -8.82 26.97
N PHE A 732 8.74 -7.76 27.37
CA PHE A 732 10.14 -7.56 27.01
C PHE A 732 11.05 -8.67 27.57
N GLN A 733 10.92 -9.02 28.85
CA GLN A 733 11.71 -10.09 29.49
C GLN A 733 11.48 -11.46 28.83
N LEU A 734 10.22 -11.82 28.56
CA LEU A 734 9.87 -13.06 27.87
C LEU A 734 10.41 -13.07 26.43
N THR A 735 10.34 -11.94 25.72
CA THR A 735 10.87 -11.80 24.37
C THR A 735 12.41 -11.87 24.34
N ALA A 736 13.09 -11.36 25.37
CA ALA A 736 14.54 -11.52 25.52
C ALA A 736 14.93 -12.99 25.73
N LYS A 737 14.26 -13.70 26.65
CA LYS A 737 14.49 -15.15 26.86
C LYS A 737 14.21 -15.99 25.62
N TRP A 738 13.23 -15.62 24.78
CA TRP A 738 13.02 -16.30 23.49
C TRP A 738 14.18 -16.10 22.51
N LYS A 739 14.78 -14.90 22.47
CA LYS A 739 15.95 -14.61 21.62
C LYS A 739 17.22 -15.37 22.05
N GLU A 740 17.26 -15.97 23.24
CA GLU A 740 18.38 -16.80 23.69
C GLU A 740 18.41 -18.20 23.03
N VAL A 741 17.34 -18.60 22.31
CA VAL A 741 17.22 -19.92 21.64
C VAL A 741 16.94 -19.86 20.12
N GLU A 742 16.81 -18.65 19.56
CA GLU A 742 16.74 -18.40 18.10
C GLU A 742 18.14 -18.15 17.47
#